data_AF-A0AAN7Y7C3-F1
#
_entry.id   AF-A0AAN7Y7C3-F1
#
_cell.length_a   1.000
_cell.length_b   1.000
_cell.length_c   1.000
_cell.angle_alpha   90.00
_cell.angle_beta   90.00
_cell.angle_gamma   90.00
#
_symmetry.space_group_name_H-M   'P 1'
#
loop_
_entity.id
_entity.type
_entity.pdbx_description
1 polymer ?
#
loop_
_entity_poly.entity_id
_entity_poly.type
_entity_poly.pdbx_seq_one_letter_code
_entity_poly.pdbx_strand_id
1 'polypeptide(L)'
;MSMYSLLRNNASPNMADLEDAFQGNLCRCTGYRPILEGFKTFTEGGCCGGKGRDNGCCLTNGNAVQQNEEEDEHEATSLFHAEDFAPFDPTQEVIFPPELMTLSRGQRSPSLCFRGSRSAWFQPGSLQELLSLKWDHPEARVVVGNTEVGIEVKFKNMVYPVILAPAFLPEMSRATHTEHGIEFGAACTLSHMGAVLRAALETLPPHQTEVFLAVLEQLRWFAGLQIRNVAAVGGNIMTASPISDLNPVFMAAGCKLTLVDKDGSREVQMDDGFFTGYRKTILRPQEILLSILIPYSKENQFVSAFKQSPRREDDISVVTAAMSVVFSSGTDVVEELRLSYGGMAATTKLAMKTANRLLGRPWREELLQEACSSLAEEMTLDPSAPGGMVTYRRTLTLSLFYKFYLTVLQKLRGQGVKGEELQSEYLSASEIFHPETPCSAQIYQAVPEGRSQEDVLGRPMMHLSALQQATGEALYCDDVPLYENELFLALITSTKAHANIISIDASAAEEMPGVVCCVFASDIPGSNATGPIHYDETVLADQQVTCVGHIIGAVVAETQLEAQRAAKAVKVQYEELKAVITIQEAIAKQSFYQPIRTIQNGDLEAGFKQADHILEGEMHIGGQEHFYLETNVTLAVPREDGEMELFVSTQAPTKTQVVLLK
;
A
#
# COMPACT_ATOMS: atom_id res chain seq x y z
N MET A 1 5.59 -4.25 -16.70
CA MET A 1 6.73 -4.68 -15.84
C MET A 1 6.41 -5.76 -14.82
N SER A 2 5.39 -5.64 -13.95
CA SER A 2 5.12 -6.68 -12.92
C SER A 2 4.96 -8.08 -13.51
N MET A 3 4.15 -8.22 -14.58
CA MET A 3 3.98 -9.49 -15.29
C MET A 3 5.29 -9.99 -15.93
N TYR A 4 6.07 -9.09 -16.54
CA TYR A 4 7.35 -9.44 -17.12
C TYR A 4 8.30 -10.02 -16.06
N SER A 5 8.43 -9.36 -14.90
CA SER A 5 9.23 -9.87 -13.77
C SER A 5 8.72 -11.21 -13.24
N LEU A 6 7.40 -11.45 -13.24
CA LEU A 6 6.84 -12.75 -12.88
C LEU A 6 7.29 -13.82 -13.87
N LEU A 7 7.10 -13.60 -15.19
CA LEU A 7 7.49 -14.55 -16.24
C LEU A 7 8.98 -14.88 -16.24
N ARG A 8 9.84 -13.91 -15.89
CA ARG A 8 11.29 -14.14 -15.74
C ARG A 8 11.65 -15.05 -14.57
N ASN A 9 10.80 -15.15 -13.53
CA ASN A 9 11.00 -16.01 -12.37
C ASN A 9 10.24 -17.34 -12.48
N ASN A 10 9.05 -17.33 -13.09
CA ASN A 10 8.22 -18.49 -13.36
C ASN A 10 7.62 -18.34 -14.77
N ALA A 11 8.10 -19.14 -15.73
CA ALA A 11 7.65 -19.08 -17.12
C ALA A 11 6.22 -19.61 -17.34
N SER A 12 5.68 -20.35 -16.36
CA SER A 12 4.33 -20.91 -16.38
C SER A 12 3.61 -20.61 -15.05
N PRO A 13 3.27 -19.33 -14.78
CA PRO A 13 2.62 -18.95 -13.54
C PRO A 13 1.20 -19.53 -13.43
N ASN A 14 0.67 -19.65 -12.22
CA ASN A 14 -0.76 -19.88 -12.02
C ASN A 14 -1.50 -18.54 -11.77
N MET A 15 -2.82 -18.58 -11.63
CA MET A 15 -3.62 -17.38 -11.37
C MET A 15 -3.30 -16.69 -10.03
N ALA A 16 -2.91 -17.43 -9.00
CA ALA A 16 -2.54 -16.84 -7.72
C ALA A 16 -1.21 -16.07 -7.83
N ASP A 17 -0.24 -16.59 -8.58
CA ASP A 17 1.01 -15.88 -8.87
C ASP A 17 0.74 -14.55 -9.61
N LEU A 18 -0.21 -14.57 -10.54
CA LEU A 18 -0.63 -13.40 -11.31
C LEU A 18 -1.25 -12.33 -10.40
N GLU A 19 -2.21 -12.72 -9.55
CA GLU A 19 -2.86 -11.82 -8.60
C GLU A 19 -1.86 -11.22 -7.61
N ASP A 20 -0.94 -12.04 -7.08
CA ASP A 20 0.14 -11.60 -6.19
C ASP A 20 1.06 -10.56 -6.86
N ALA A 21 1.38 -10.75 -8.14
CA ALA A 21 2.23 -9.83 -8.89
C ALA A 21 1.59 -8.44 -9.10
N PHE A 22 0.27 -8.32 -9.00
CA PHE A 22 -0.46 -7.05 -9.20
C PHE A 22 -0.95 -6.38 -7.92
N GLN A 23 -0.69 -6.96 -6.73
CA GLN A 23 -1.07 -6.35 -5.45
C GLN A 23 -0.58 -4.90 -5.28
N GLY A 24 0.59 -4.57 -5.84
CA GLY A 24 1.18 -3.23 -5.79
C GLY A 24 0.93 -2.36 -7.03
N ASN A 25 -0.03 -2.73 -7.88
CA ASN A 25 -0.32 -2.01 -9.12
C ASN A 25 -1.74 -1.45 -9.08
N LEU A 26 -1.86 -0.14 -9.29
CA LEU A 26 -3.16 0.52 -9.39
C LEU A 26 -3.52 0.86 -10.84
N CYS A 27 -4.79 0.67 -11.22
CA CYS A 27 -5.35 1.11 -12.47
C CYS A 27 -6.73 1.74 -12.23
N ARG A 28 -6.93 2.98 -12.72
CA ARG A 28 -8.19 3.72 -12.53
C ARG A 28 -9.19 3.53 -13.67
N CYS A 29 -8.75 3.04 -14.84
CA CYS A 29 -9.54 3.05 -16.07
C CYS A 29 -10.21 1.71 -16.39
N THR A 30 -9.48 0.59 -16.25
CA THR A 30 -9.88 -0.69 -16.87
C THR A 30 -10.74 -1.57 -15.98
N GLY A 31 -10.82 -1.27 -14.67
CA GLY A 31 -11.41 -2.17 -13.68
C GLY A 31 -10.68 -3.51 -13.56
N TYR A 32 -9.40 -3.59 -13.97
CA TYR A 32 -8.50 -4.75 -13.97
C TYR A 32 -8.91 -5.97 -14.80
N ARG A 33 -10.20 -6.22 -15.03
CA ARG A 33 -10.70 -7.39 -15.76
C ARG A 33 -9.92 -7.69 -17.06
N PRO A 34 -9.79 -6.76 -18.03
CA PRO A 34 -9.10 -7.07 -19.28
C PRO A 34 -7.59 -7.30 -19.10
N ILE A 35 -6.98 -6.75 -18.04
CA ILE A 35 -5.56 -6.96 -17.72
C ILE A 35 -5.34 -8.41 -17.25
N LEU A 36 -6.15 -8.86 -16.29
CA LEU A 36 -6.07 -10.22 -15.76
C LEU A 36 -6.44 -11.26 -16.82
N GLU A 37 -7.49 -10.99 -17.60
CA GLU A 37 -7.93 -11.87 -18.68
C GLU A 37 -6.88 -12.01 -19.78
N GLY A 38 -6.24 -10.91 -20.20
CA GLY A 38 -5.16 -10.95 -21.17
C GLY A 38 -3.95 -11.75 -20.68
N PHE A 39 -3.54 -11.56 -19.43
CA PHE A 39 -2.38 -12.26 -18.86
C PHE A 39 -2.67 -13.70 -18.41
N LYS A 40 -3.94 -14.07 -18.23
CA LYS A 40 -4.35 -15.46 -17.96
C LYS A 40 -3.91 -16.41 -19.07
N THR A 41 -3.68 -15.91 -20.29
CA THR A 41 -3.15 -16.69 -21.41
C THR A 41 -1.76 -17.29 -21.15
N PHE A 42 -0.98 -16.72 -20.22
CA PHE A 42 0.30 -17.27 -19.78
C PHE A 42 0.18 -18.34 -18.68
N THR A 43 -1.01 -18.59 -18.14
CA THR A 43 -1.19 -19.48 -16.99
C THR A 43 -1.44 -20.94 -17.36
N GLU A 44 -1.01 -21.89 -16.51
CA GLU A 44 -1.35 -23.31 -16.63
C GLU A 44 -2.86 -23.51 -16.35
N GLY A 45 -3.67 -23.47 -17.41
CA GLY A 45 -5.14 -23.51 -17.34
C GLY A 45 -5.84 -22.40 -18.14
N GLY A 46 -5.10 -21.49 -18.78
CA GLY A 46 -5.60 -20.67 -19.86
C GLY A 46 -5.95 -21.54 -21.07
N CYS A 47 -6.94 -21.12 -21.87
CA CYS A 47 -7.46 -21.85 -23.05
C CYS A 47 -6.37 -22.34 -24.04
N CYS A 48 -5.13 -21.86 -23.94
CA CYS A 48 -4.01 -22.24 -24.79
C CYS A 48 -2.67 -22.42 -24.04
N GLY A 49 -2.70 -22.91 -22.79
CA GLY A 49 -1.51 -23.09 -21.95
C GLY A 49 -0.96 -24.53 -21.88
N GLY A 50 -0.95 -25.27 -23.00
CA GLY A 50 -0.41 -26.63 -23.01
C GLY A 50 -0.14 -27.15 -24.41
N LYS A 51 1.13 -27.13 -24.83
CA LYS A 51 1.71 -27.88 -25.96
C LYS A 51 0.78 -28.06 -27.17
N GLY A 52 1.01 -27.28 -28.22
CA GLY A 52 0.60 -27.66 -29.56
C GLY A 52 1.10 -29.08 -29.90
N ARG A 53 0.20 -30.05 -29.74
CA ARG A 53 0.23 -31.36 -30.37
C ARG A 53 -1.16 -31.56 -30.97
N ASP A 54 -1.21 -31.40 -32.28
CA ASP A 54 -2.18 -31.94 -33.22
C ASP A 54 -3.53 -32.37 -32.63
N ASN A 55 -4.47 -31.43 -32.69
CA ASN A 55 -5.94 -31.54 -32.71
C ASN A 55 -6.56 -30.55 -31.73
N GLY A 56 -7.23 -29.54 -32.30
CA GLY A 56 -7.98 -28.54 -31.57
C GLY A 56 -8.99 -29.16 -30.61
N CYS A 57 -9.21 -28.49 -29.48
CA CYS A 57 -10.23 -28.89 -28.54
C CYS A 57 -10.71 -27.69 -27.72
N CYS A 58 -12.00 -27.38 -27.86
CA CYS A 58 -12.95 -27.23 -26.75
C CYS A 58 -14.38 -27.30 -27.30
N LEU A 59 -14.86 -28.51 -27.60
CA LEU A 59 -16.27 -28.93 -27.55
C LEU A 59 -16.31 -30.44 -27.86
N THR A 60 -16.11 -31.29 -26.86
CA THR A 60 -16.67 -32.66 -26.84
C THR A 60 -16.42 -33.28 -25.47
N ASN A 61 -17.42 -33.19 -24.60
CA ASN A 61 -17.82 -34.30 -23.73
C ASN A 61 -19.13 -33.97 -23.03
N GLY A 62 -20.24 -34.50 -23.57
CA GLY A 62 -21.54 -34.43 -22.92
C GLY A 62 -22.69 -34.89 -23.81
N ASN A 63 -22.89 -36.21 -23.89
CA ASN A 63 -24.06 -36.92 -24.40
C ASN A 63 -24.41 -36.81 -25.89
N ALA A 64 -24.40 -37.97 -26.55
CA ALA A 64 -25.04 -38.21 -27.84
C ALA A 64 -26.55 -37.93 -27.71
N VAL A 65 -26.97 -36.72 -28.10
CA VAL A 65 -28.33 -36.41 -28.49
C VAL A 65 -28.31 -36.22 -30.00
N GLN A 66 -29.21 -36.95 -30.67
CA GLN A 66 -29.38 -36.94 -32.11
C GLN A 66 -29.54 -35.50 -32.61
N GLN A 67 -28.73 -35.13 -33.60
CA GLN A 67 -28.85 -33.89 -34.35
C GLN A 67 -30.25 -33.82 -34.97
N ASN A 68 -31.05 -32.88 -34.47
CA ASN A 68 -32.01 -32.19 -35.32
C ASN A 68 -31.30 -30.92 -35.81
N GLU A 69 -31.29 -30.79 -37.13
CA GLU A 69 -30.93 -29.57 -37.85
C GLU A 69 -31.93 -28.45 -37.50
N GLU A 70 -31.45 -27.20 -37.50
CA GLU A 70 -32.17 -25.92 -37.24
C GLU A 70 -32.13 -25.36 -35.81
N GLU A 71 -30.95 -24.95 -35.34
CA GLU A 71 -30.82 -23.78 -34.45
C GLU A 71 -29.63 -22.92 -34.92
N ASP A 72 -29.91 -21.68 -35.33
CA ASP A 72 -28.91 -20.65 -35.64
C ASP A 72 -28.09 -20.33 -34.38
N GLU A 73 -26.99 -21.07 -34.17
CA GLU A 73 -25.99 -20.74 -33.15
C GLU A 73 -25.22 -19.48 -33.60
N HIS A 74 -25.75 -18.31 -33.26
CA HIS A 74 -24.96 -17.08 -33.28
C HIS A 74 -23.82 -17.19 -32.25
N GLU A 75 -22.67 -17.74 -32.67
CA GLU A 75 -21.45 -17.79 -31.86
C GLU A 75 -21.11 -16.39 -31.32
N ALA A 76 -20.98 -16.28 -30.00
CA ALA A 76 -20.60 -15.03 -29.36
C ALA A 76 -19.20 -14.61 -29.84
N THR A 77 -19.11 -13.43 -30.44
CA THR A 77 -17.82 -12.91 -30.95
C THR A 77 -16.91 -12.50 -29.78
N SER A 78 -15.64 -12.90 -29.82
CA SER A 78 -14.66 -12.57 -28.79
C SER A 78 -14.11 -11.14 -28.93
N LEU A 79 -13.73 -10.51 -27.81
CA LEU A 79 -13.10 -9.17 -27.81
C LEU A 79 -11.66 -9.20 -28.36
N PHE A 80 -10.97 -10.34 -28.27
CA PHE A 80 -9.64 -10.57 -28.82
C PHE A 80 -9.48 -12.07 -29.09
N HIS A 81 -8.53 -12.45 -29.94
CA HIS A 81 -8.20 -13.85 -30.24
C HIS A 81 -6.83 -14.18 -29.66
N ALA A 82 -6.79 -15.07 -28.66
CA ALA A 82 -5.53 -15.47 -28.01
C ALA A 82 -4.59 -16.23 -28.96
N GLU A 83 -5.13 -16.81 -30.03
CA GLU A 83 -4.38 -17.51 -31.07
C GLU A 83 -3.45 -16.59 -31.87
N ASP A 84 -3.75 -15.27 -31.90
CA ASP A 84 -2.93 -14.27 -32.57
C ASP A 84 -1.68 -13.88 -31.77
N PHE A 85 -1.56 -14.32 -30.51
CA PHE A 85 -0.46 -13.92 -29.64
C PHE A 85 0.81 -14.72 -29.94
N ALA A 86 1.92 -14.01 -30.07
CA ALA A 86 3.23 -14.65 -30.17
C ALA A 86 3.53 -15.44 -28.88
N PRO A 87 4.03 -16.70 -29.00
CA PRO A 87 4.36 -17.49 -27.82
C PRO A 87 5.55 -16.87 -27.07
N PHE A 88 5.55 -17.02 -25.75
CA PHE A 88 6.67 -16.59 -24.91
C PHE A 88 7.87 -17.50 -25.10
N ASP A 89 9.03 -16.93 -25.45
CA ASP A 89 10.30 -17.63 -25.58
C ASP A 89 11.32 -17.08 -24.57
N PRO A 90 11.53 -17.77 -23.42
CA PRO A 90 12.49 -17.34 -22.40
C PRO A 90 13.95 -17.22 -22.89
N THR A 91 14.29 -17.83 -24.03
CA THR A 91 15.66 -17.80 -24.58
C THR A 91 16.01 -16.50 -25.28
N GLN A 92 15.01 -15.70 -25.66
CA GLN A 92 15.18 -14.41 -26.35
C GLN A 92 15.19 -13.22 -25.38
N GLU A 93 15.13 -13.51 -24.08
CA GLU A 93 15.15 -12.49 -23.05
C GLU A 93 16.50 -11.76 -22.96
N VAL A 94 16.45 -10.53 -22.44
CA VAL A 94 17.67 -9.74 -22.21
C VAL A 94 18.61 -10.50 -21.30
N ILE A 95 19.80 -10.81 -21.82
CA ILE A 95 20.84 -11.52 -21.09
C ILE A 95 21.29 -10.71 -19.88
N PHE A 96 21.68 -11.40 -18.81
CA PHE A 96 22.32 -10.73 -17.70
C PHE A 96 23.69 -10.18 -18.15
N PRO A 97 24.03 -8.90 -17.86
CA PRO A 97 25.25 -8.28 -18.36
C PRO A 97 26.53 -9.06 -17.96
N PRO A 98 27.33 -9.55 -18.93
CA PRO A 98 28.54 -10.34 -18.62
C PRO A 98 29.59 -9.59 -17.77
N GLU A 99 29.65 -8.26 -17.88
CA GLU A 99 30.51 -7.42 -17.05
C GLU A 99 30.18 -7.57 -15.55
N LEU A 100 28.90 -7.54 -15.19
CA LEU A 100 28.44 -7.73 -13.81
C LEU A 100 28.72 -9.15 -13.29
N MET A 101 28.68 -10.17 -14.16
CA MET A 101 29.07 -11.54 -13.78
C MET A 101 30.54 -11.65 -13.43
N THR A 102 31.39 -10.86 -14.10
CA THR A 102 32.83 -10.86 -13.87
C THR A 102 33.18 -10.14 -12.57
N LEU A 103 32.52 -8.99 -12.32
CA LEU A 103 32.71 -8.20 -11.09
C LEU A 103 32.26 -8.95 -9.82
N SER A 104 31.31 -9.87 -9.92
CA SER A 104 30.77 -10.63 -8.78
C SER A 104 31.59 -11.89 -8.41
N ARG A 105 32.58 -12.29 -9.22
CA ARG A 105 33.40 -13.49 -8.95
C ARG A 105 34.48 -13.22 -7.91
N GLY A 106 34.25 -13.67 -6.68
CA GLY A 106 35.32 -13.90 -5.69
C GLY A 106 35.80 -12.67 -4.91
N GLN A 107 35.16 -11.50 -5.05
CA GLN A 107 35.48 -10.31 -4.27
C GLN A 107 34.42 -10.04 -3.20
N ARG A 108 34.87 -9.72 -1.98
CA ARG A 108 34.04 -9.01 -1.00
C ARG A 108 33.75 -7.62 -1.55
N SER A 109 32.51 -7.17 -1.48
CA SER A 109 32.13 -5.81 -1.88
C SER A 109 33.02 -4.81 -1.13
N PRO A 110 33.77 -3.95 -1.85
CA PRO A 110 34.56 -2.92 -1.19
C PRO A 110 33.62 -1.92 -0.52
N SER A 111 34.15 -1.22 0.48
CA SER A 111 33.46 -0.10 1.10
C SER A 111 33.30 1.04 0.09
N LEU A 112 32.08 1.57 -0.05
CA LEU A 112 31.80 2.69 -0.95
C LEU A 112 31.31 3.90 -0.14
N CYS A 113 31.67 5.09 -0.61
CA CYS A 113 31.22 6.36 -0.05
C CYS A 113 30.76 7.28 -1.17
N PHE A 114 29.50 7.70 -1.13
CA PHE A 114 28.94 8.70 -2.03
C PHE A 114 28.61 9.96 -1.23
N ARG A 115 28.98 11.13 -1.74
CA ARG A 115 28.73 12.42 -1.08
C ARG A 115 27.89 13.29 -2.00
N GLY A 116 26.67 13.57 -1.57
CA GLY A 116 25.83 14.61 -2.17
C GLY A 116 25.98 15.94 -1.43
N SER A 117 25.18 16.92 -1.83
CA SER A 117 25.17 18.25 -1.20
C SER A 117 24.71 18.26 0.26
N ARG A 118 23.93 17.26 0.69
CA ARG A 118 23.27 17.22 2.01
C ARG A 118 23.46 15.93 2.81
N SER A 119 23.91 14.87 2.15
CA SER A 119 24.00 13.54 2.75
C SER A 119 25.23 12.81 2.24
N ALA A 120 25.86 12.06 3.14
CA ALA A 120 26.88 11.06 2.82
C ALA A 120 26.26 9.67 2.97
N TRP A 121 26.42 8.85 1.92
CA TRP A 121 26.00 7.45 1.88
C TRP A 121 27.22 6.57 2.02
N PHE A 122 27.25 5.76 3.07
CA PHE A 122 28.30 4.78 3.31
C PHE A 122 27.73 3.38 3.11
N GLN A 123 28.39 2.61 2.25
CA GLN A 123 28.08 1.21 2.02
C GLN A 123 29.27 0.39 2.53
N PRO A 124 29.23 -0.07 3.79
CA PRO A 124 30.36 -0.77 4.40
C PRO A 124 30.60 -2.12 3.73
N GLY A 125 31.88 -2.51 3.63
CA GLY A 125 32.32 -3.79 3.06
C GLY A 125 32.41 -4.92 4.09
N SER A 126 32.23 -4.62 5.37
CA SER A 126 32.22 -5.61 6.46
C SER A 126 31.34 -5.19 7.63
N LEU A 127 30.90 -6.17 8.44
CA LEU A 127 30.17 -5.91 9.67
C LEU A 127 30.99 -5.04 10.65
N GLN A 128 32.29 -5.29 10.78
CA GLN A 128 33.14 -4.52 11.71
C GLN A 128 33.25 -3.05 11.31
N GLU A 129 33.29 -2.76 10.00
CA GLU A 129 33.24 -1.39 9.51
C GLU A 129 31.87 -0.74 9.78
N LEU A 130 30.76 -1.43 9.54
CA LEU A 130 29.42 -0.94 9.87
C LEU A 130 29.32 -0.54 11.35
N LEU A 131 29.81 -1.39 12.25
CA LEU A 131 29.76 -1.16 13.70
C LEU A 131 30.66 0.00 14.12
N SER A 132 31.83 0.14 13.49
CA SER A 132 32.72 1.28 13.72
C SER A 132 32.05 2.59 13.26
N LEU A 133 31.49 2.61 12.05
CA LEU A 133 30.78 3.77 11.50
C LEU A 133 29.55 4.13 12.35
N LYS A 134 28.79 3.14 12.81
CA LYS A 134 27.63 3.38 13.67
C LYS A 134 28.02 3.87 15.07
N TRP A 135 29.20 3.48 15.55
CA TRP A 135 29.75 4.00 16.80
C TRP A 135 30.16 5.46 16.67
N ASP A 136 30.87 5.80 15.59
CA ASP A 136 31.36 7.16 15.32
C ASP A 136 30.21 8.12 14.96
N HIS A 137 29.16 7.60 14.30
CA HIS A 137 27.95 8.30 13.90
C HIS A 137 26.70 7.62 14.46
N PRO A 138 26.43 7.73 15.77
CA PRO A 138 25.26 7.10 16.40
C PRO A 138 23.92 7.60 15.85
N GLU A 139 23.87 8.81 15.30
CA GLU A 139 22.72 9.39 14.62
C GLU A 139 22.51 8.85 13.20
N ALA A 140 23.51 8.16 12.62
CA ALA A 140 23.44 7.70 11.25
C ALA A 140 22.26 6.76 11.03
N ARG A 141 21.53 6.98 9.93
CA ARG A 141 20.34 6.21 9.60
C ARG A 141 20.74 4.96 8.82
N VAL A 142 20.37 3.80 9.33
CA VAL A 142 20.56 2.54 8.61
C VAL A 142 19.45 2.39 7.57
N VAL A 143 19.82 2.21 6.29
CA VAL A 143 18.90 2.10 5.16
C VAL A 143 19.16 0.81 4.40
N VAL A 144 18.11 -0.01 4.23
CA VAL A 144 18.14 -1.21 3.38
C VAL A 144 17.21 -0.98 2.18
N GLY A 145 15.92 -1.25 2.32
CA GLY A 145 14.94 -1.10 1.24
C GLY A 145 14.44 0.32 0.97
N ASN A 146 14.79 1.29 1.83
CA ASN A 146 14.34 2.69 1.76
C ASN A 146 12.81 2.93 1.79
N THR A 147 11.99 1.91 2.02
CA THR A 147 10.52 1.98 1.97
C THR A 147 9.87 2.77 3.11
N GLU A 148 10.61 3.06 4.18
CA GLU A 148 10.20 4.00 5.24
C GLU A 148 10.99 5.30 5.16
N VAL A 149 12.33 5.23 5.14
CA VAL A 149 13.20 6.42 5.13
C VAL A 149 12.93 7.30 3.91
N GLY A 150 12.62 6.73 2.76
CA GLY A 150 12.19 7.49 1.57
C GLY A 150 10.90 8.30 1.80
N ILE A 151 9.95 7.75 2.55
CA ILE A 151 8.71 8.44 2.95
C ILE A 151 9.01 9.55 3.96
N GLU A 152 9.86 9.27 4.95
CA GLU A 152 10.32 10.25 5.94
C GLU A 152 10.99 11.46 5.26
N VAL A 153 11.83 11.21 4.25
CA VAL A 153 12.51 12.27 3.48
C VAL A 153 11.52 13.03 2.58
N LYS A 154 10.69 12.33 1.78
CA LYS A 154 9.82 12.98 0.79
C LYS A 154 8.65 13.73 1.41
N PHE A 155 7.97 13.12 2.39
CA PHE A 155 6.69 13.61 2.92
C PHE A 155 6.80 14.22 4.33
N LYS A 156 7.77 13.79 5.15
CA LYS A 156 7.99 14.35 6.50
C LYS A 156 9.14 15.37 6.54
N ASN A 157 9.76 15.68 5.40
CA ASN A 157 10.87 16.63 5.26
C ASN A 157 12.09 16.32 6.14
N MET A 158 12.27 15.05 6.51
CA MET A 158 13.40 14.64 7.33
C MET A 158 14.70 14.64 6.52
N VAL A 159 15.81 14.92 7.21
CA VAL A 159 17.14 14.99 6.60
C VAL A 159 18.08 14.10 7.39
N TYR A 160 18.72 13.16 6.71
CA TYR A 160 19.70 12.26 7.30
C TYR A 160 21.08 12.58 6.71
N PRO A 161 21.95 13.30 7.43
CA PRO A 161 23.26 13.69 6.91
C PRO A 161 24.18 12.49 6.67
N VAL A 162 24.01 11.41 7.44
CA VAL A 162 24.79 10.18 7.32
C VAL A 162 23.84 9.00 7.17
N ILE A 163 24.03 8.23 6.10
CA ILE A 163 23.29 7.01 5.80
C ILE A 163 24.25 5.83 5.76
N LEU A 164 23.90 4.73 6.44
CA LEU A 164 24.63 3.46 6.40
C LEU A 164 23.80 2.42 5.66
N ALA A 165 24.37 1.78 4.64
CA ALA A 165 23.68 0.84 3.76
C ALA A 165 24.26 -0.57 3.86
N PRO A 166 23.79 -1.41 4.80
CA PRO A 166 24.39 -2.70 5.09
C PRO A 166 23.85 -3.86 4.23
N ALA A 167 23.08 -3.57 3.17
CA ALA A 167 22.35 -4.59 2.41
C ALA A 167 23.25 -5.69 1.82
N PHE A 168 24.53 -5.42 1.58
CA PHE A 168 25.47 -6.36 0.97
C PHE A 168 26.29 -7.17 1.99
N LEU A 169 26.04 -6.98 3.29
CA LEU A 169 26.73 -7.73 4.33
C LEU A 169 26.13 -9.14 4.47
N PRO A 170 26.91 -10.21 4.24
CA PRO A 170 26.39 -11.58 4.28
C PRO A 170 25.75 -11.96 5.61
N GLU A 171 26.27 -11.45 6.73
CA GLU A 171 25.76 -11.70 8.07
C GLU A 171 24.35 -11.16 8.26
N MET A 172 23.98 -10.10 7.53
CA MET A 172 22.68 -9.45 7.61
C MET A 172 21.70 -9.90 6.52
N SER A 173 22.14 -10.63 5.50
CA SER A 173 21.29 -11.06 4.38
C SER A 173 21.01 -12.56 4.33
N ARG A 174 21.65 -13.36 5.20
CA ARG A 174 21.47 -14.82 5.25
C ARG A 174 20.25 -15.26 6.07
N ALA A 175 19.67 -16.38 5.67
CA ALA A 175 18.75 -17.18 6.49
C ALA A 175 19.47 -18.48 6.91
N THR A 176 19.34 -18.89 8.17
CA THR A 176 20.03 -20.09 8.70
C THR A 176 19.07 -20.89 9.57
N HIS A 177 18.91 -22.18 9.26
CA HIS A 177 18.17 -23.10 10.10
C HIS A 177 19.00 -23.45 11.34
N THR A 178 18.38 -23.36 12.50
CA THR A 178 18.96 -23.71 13.79
C THR A 178 18.12 -24.79 14.46
N GLU A 179 18.57 -25.28 15.63
CA GLU A 179 17.79 -26.21 16.45
C GLU A 179 16.50 -25.60 17.02
N HIS A 180 16.45 -24.27 17.16
CA HIS A 180 15.35 -23.58 17.85
C HIS A 180 14.40 -22.83 16.90
N GLY A 181 14.73 -22.74 15.62
CA GLY A 181 13.98 -21.98 14.63
C GLY A 181 14.84 -21.57 13.44
N ILE A 182 14.39 -20.56 12.70
CA ILE A 182 15.12 -20.00 11.56
C ILE A 182 15.59 -18.60 11.90
N GLU A 183 16.91 -18.39 11.84
CA GLU A 183 17.52 -17.08 12.01
C GLU A 183 17.55 -16.35 10.66
N PHE A 184 17.00 -15.14 10.64
CA PHE A 184 17.06 -14.23 9.50
C PHE A 184 17.93 -13.03 9.85
N GLY A 185 18.91 -12.73 8.98
CA GLY A 185 19.64 -11.47 9.05
C GLY A 185 18.70 -10.27 8.86
N ALA A 186 18.99 -9.15 9.52
CA ALA A 186 18.12 -7.99 9.56
C ALA A 186 17.90 -7.29 8.20
N ALA A 187 18.79 -7.53 7.23
CA ALA A 187 18.69 -7.04 5.86
C ALA A 187 18.02 -8.05 4.90
N CYS A 188 17.62 -9.24 5.35
CA CYS A 188 16.79 -10.13 4.56
C CYS A 188 15.49 -9.41 4.14
N THR A 189 15.15 -9.52 2.86
CA THR A 189 13.91 -8.93 2.33
C THR A 189 12.70 -9.72 2.81
N LEU A 190 11.53 -9.08 2.89
CA LEU A 190 10.30 -9.76 3.30
C LEU A 190 9.93 -10.88 2.32
N SER A 191 10.18 -10.69 1.01
CA SER A 191 10.00 -11.75 0.02
C SER A 191 10.93 -12.94 0.25
N HIS A 192 12.22 -12.69 0.56
CA HIS A 192 13.16 -13.78 0.85
C HIS A 192 12.77 -14.54 2.12
N MET A 193 12.40 -13.82 3.19
CA MET A 193 11.89 -14.44 4.41
C MET A 193 10.66 -15.31 4.11
N GLY A 194 9.67 -14.79 3.38
CA GLY A 194 8.49 -15.54 2.98
C GLY A 194 8.83 -16.81 2.18
N ALA A 195 9.76 -16.74 1.22
CA ALA A 195 10.18 -17.90 0.43
C ALA A 195 10.82 -19.00 1.29
N VAL A 196 11.72 -18.62 2.21
CA VAL A 196 12.38 -19.56 3.13
C VAL A 196 11.35 -20.21 4.06
N LEU A 197 10.40 -19.44 4.60
CA LEU A 197 9.35 -19.96 5.47
C LEU A 197 8.43 -20.94 4.72
N ARG A 198 8.03 -20.64 3.48
CA ARG A 198 7.23 -21.57 2.66
C ARG A 198 7.96 -22.89 2.40
N ALA A 199 9.25 -22.83 2.04
CA ALA A 199 10.05 -24.04 1.86
C ALA A 199 10.19 -24.86 3.15
N ALA A 200 10.23 -24.20 4.31
CA ALA A 200 10.23 -24.87 5.60
C ALA A 200 8.89 -25.59 5.90
N LEU A 201 7.75 -25.07 5.43
CA LEU A 201 6.44 -25.73 5.59
C LEU A 201 6.36 -27.09 4.88
N GLU A 202 7.09 -27.26 3.78
CA GLU A 202 7.08 -28.51 3.00
C GLU A 202 7.85 -29.64 3.67
N THR A 203 8.78 -29.30 4.57
CA THR A 203 9.74 -30.25 5.16
C THR A 203 9.54 -30.49 6.65
N LEU A 204 9.00 -29.51 7.38
CA LEU A 204 8.83 -29.58 8.83
C LEU A 204 7.46 -30.15 9.23
N PRO A 205 7.36 -30.79 10.41
CA PRO A 205 6.07 -31.20 10.97
C PRO A 205 5.13 -30.00 11.17
N PRO A 206 3.81 -30.15 10.94
CA PRO A 206 2.85 -29.05 11.09
C PRO A 206 2.87 -28.34 12.45
N HIS A 207 3.17 -29.07 13.52
CA HIS A 207 3.23 -28.49 14.87
C HIS A 207 4.43 -27.55 15.08
N GLN A 208 5.45 -27.58 14.22
CA GLN A 208 6.64 -26.70 14.31
C GLN A 208 6.49 -25.40 13.51
N THR A 209 5.41 -25.24 12.74
CA THR A 209 5.30 -24.20 11.73
C THR A 209 4.17 -23.19 11.97
N GLU A 210 3.51 -23.22 13.14
CA GLU A 210 2.39 -22.30 13.46
C GLU A 210 2.83 -20.83 13.40
N VAL A 211 4.02 -20.51 13.91
CA VAL A 211 4.58 -19.14 13.83
C VAL A 211 4.87 -18.75 12.38
N PHE A 212 5.34 -19.68 11.55
CA PHE A 212 5.66 -19.41 10.16
C PHE A 212 4.40 -19.14 9.34
N LEU A 213 3.33 -19.91 9.57
CA LEU A 213 2.02 -19.67 8.99
C LEU A 213 1.47 -18.29 9.37
N ALA A 214 1.61 -17.88 10.64
CA ALA A 214 1.20 -16.56 11.09
C ALA A 214 1.99 -15.43 10.41
N VAL A 215 3.31 -15.58 10.21
CA VAL A 215 4.12 -14.62 9.45
C VAL A 215 3.68 -14.56 7.98
N LEU A 216 3.45 -15.72 7.35
CA LEU A 216 3.04 -15.81 5.95
C LEU A 216 1.65 -15.21 5.70
N GLU A 217 0.71 -15.41 6.62
CA GLU A 217 -0.63 -14.80 6.53
C GLU A 217 -0.54 -13.26 6.59
N GLN A 218 0.32 -12.70 7.43
CA GLN A 218 0.55 -11.26 7.45
C GLN A 218 1.24 -10.76 6.18
N LEU A 219 2.24 -11.50 5.66
CA LEU A 219 2.95 -11.15 4.43
C LEU A 219 2.06 -11.17 3.19
N ARG A 220 1.05 -12.04 3.16
CA ARG A 220 0.07 -12.15 2.07
C ARG A 220 -0.63 -10.81 1.80
N TRP A 221 -0.95 -10.07 2.86
CA TRP A 221 -1.64 -8.78 2.80
C TRP A 221 -0.69 -7.59 3.00
N PHE A 222 0.63 -7.84 3.00
CA PHE A 222 1.64 -6.82 3.24
C PHE A 222 2.09 -6.18 1.93
N ALA A 223 1.59 -4.99 1.63
CA ALA A 223 1.97 -4.20 0.47
C ALA A 223 1.88 -5.00 -0.86
N GLY A 224 2.51 -4.49 -1.92
CA GLY A 224 2.79 -5.25 -3.13
C GLY A 224 4.14 -5.97 -3.13
N LEU A 225 4.35 -6.87 -4.09
CA LEU A 225 5.60 -7.60 -4.28
C LEU A 225 6.82 -6.68 -4.45
N GLN A 226 6.63 -5.52 -5.09
CA GLN A 226 7.63 -4.48 -5.28
C GLN A 226 8.22 -4.01 -3.95
N ILE A 227 7.35 -3.74 -2.97
CA ILE A 227 7.74 -3.33 -1.62
C ILE A 227 8.37 -4.50 -0.87
N ARG A 228 7.78 -5.70 -0.91
CA ARG A 228 8.31 -6.88 -0.20
C ARG A 228 9.69 -7.32 -0.71
N ASN A 229 9.99 -7.09 -1.99
CA ASN A 229 11.28 -7.43 -2.61
C ASN A 229 12.44 -6.56 -2.12
N VAL A 230 12.17 -5.40 -1.51
CA VAL A 230 13.22 -4.49 -1.01
C VAL A 230 13.11 -4.19 0.48
N ALA A 231 11.89 -4.18 1.04
CA ALA A 231 11.65 -3.99 2.46
C ALA A 231 12.33 -5.12 3.25
N ALA A 232 13.09 -4.74 4.27
CA ALA A 232 13.84 -5.69 5.08
C ALA A 232 13.17 -5.96 6.42
N VAL A 233 13.35 -7.18 6.95
CA VAL A 233 12.78 -7.61 8.23
C VAL A 233 13.19 -6.67 9.36
N GLY A 234 14.48 -6.35 9.46
CA GLY A 234 14.99 -5.44 10.47
C GLY A 234 14.49 -4.02 10.29
N GLY A 235 14.30 -3.57 9.04
CA GLY A 235 13.68 -2.28 8.74
C GLY A 235 12.26 -2.17 9.28
N ASN A 236 11.43 -3.21 9.10
CA ASN A 236 10.07 -3.28 9.63
C ASN A 236 10.05 -3.23 11.16
N ILE A 237 10.92 -4.01 11.82
CA ILE A 237 11.03 -4.04 13.29
C ILE A 237 11.49 -2.69 13.83
N MET A 238 12.61 -2.17 13.34
CA MET A 238 13.26 -0.96 13.84
C MET A 238 12.49 0.33 13.53
N THR A 239 11.62 0.32 12.52
CA THR A 239 10.69 1.42 12.26
C THR A 239 9.71 1.61 13.42
N ALA A 240 9.39 0.52 14.14
CA ALA A 240 8.51 0.55 15.31
C ALA A 240 7.18 1.28 15.05
N SER A 241 6.61 1.06 13.85
CA SER A 241 5.31 1.61 13.50
C SER A 241 4.22 0.98 14.39
N PRO A 242 3.29 1.77 14.96
CA PRO A 242 2.23 1.24 15.81
C PRO A 242 1.28 0.26 15.10
N ILE A 243 1.30 0.27 13.78
CA ILE A 243 0.46 -0.49 12.85
C ILE A 243 1.30 -1.50 12.02
N SER A 244 2.52 -1.84 12.48
CA SER A 244 3.27 -2.92 11.83
C SER A 244 2.50 -4.23 11.91
N ASP A 245 2.39 -4.93 10.79
CA ASP A 245 1.73 -6.24 10.69
C ASP A 245 2.58 -7.39 11.25
N LEU A 246 3.91 -7.24 11.27
CA LEU A 246 4.83 -8.31 11.67
C LEU A 246 5.28 -8.19 13.13
N ASN A 247 5.38 -6.98 13.68
CA ASN A 247 5.77 -6.78 15.08
C ASN A 247 4.83 -7.49 16.07
N PRO A 248 3.49 -7.49 15.89
CA PRO A 248 2.61 -8.28 16.73
C PRO A 248 2.93 -9.78 16.68
N VAL A 249 3.21 -10.33 15.50
CA VAL A 249 3.57 -11.75 15.33
C VAL A 249 4.87 -12.06 16.06
N PHE A 250 5.91 -11.27 15.85
CA PHE A 250 7.21 -11.48 16.47
C PHE A 250 7.15 -11.37 17.99
N MET A 251 6.33 -10.46 18.53
CA MET A 251 6.11 -10.28 19.96
C MET A 251 5.27 -11.41 20.57
N ALA A 252 4.20 -11.85 19.88
CA ALA A 252 3.37 -12.97 20.31
C ALA A 252 4.15 -14.30 20.29
N ALA A 253 5.03 -14.50 19.31
CA ALA A 253 5.93 -15.65 19.25
C ALA A 253 7.14 -15.52 20.21
N GLY A 254 7.39 -14.33 20.77
CA GLY A 254 8.53 -14.08 21.64
C GLY A 254 9.87 -14.26 20.93
N CYS A 255 9.98 -13.80 19.69
CA CYS A 255 11.18 -13.91 18.87
C CYS A 255 12.40 -13.30 19.58
N LYS A 256 13.56 -13.92 19.40
CA LYS A 256 14.83 -13.39 19.92
C LYS A 256 15.50 -12.50 18.87
N LEU A 257 16.05 -11.38 19.31
CA LEU A 257 16.72 -10.40 18.48
C LEU A 257 18.18 -10.30 18.94
N THR A 258 19.10 -10.40 17.98
CA THR A 258 20.53 -10.23 18.23
C THR A 258 20.90 -8.78 17.94
N LEU A 259 21.21 -8.03 19.00
CA LEU A 259 21.68 -6.65 18.91
C LEU A 259 23.19 -6.65 19.04
N VAL A 260 23.86 -5.85 18.20
CA VAL A 260 25.32 -5.75 18.19
C VAL A 260 25.76 -4.31 18.13
N ASP A 261 26.84 -4.01 18.85
CA ASP A 261 27.64 -2.80 18.72
C ASP A 261 29.11 -3.21 18.48
N LYS A 262 30.05 -2.25 18.50
CA LYS A 262 31.46 -2.56 18.27
C LYS A 262 32.09 -3.41 19.39
N ASP A 263 31.53 -3.37 20.61
CA ASP A 263 32.13 -3.92 21.82
C ASP A 263 31.55 -5.31 22.15
N GLY A 264 30.37 -5.65 21.60
CA GLY A 264 29.83 -7.00 21.70
C GLY A 264 28.42 -7.18 21.15
N SER A 265 27.85 -8.35 21.45
CA SER A 265 26.50 -8.74 21.10
C SER A 265 25.67 -9.05 22.33
N ARG A 266 24.37 -8.75 22.28
CA ARG A 266 23.39 -9.20 23.27
C ARG A 266 22.12 -9.69 22.60
N GLU A 267 21.52 -10.73 23.18
CA GLU A 267 20.20 -11.19 22.77
C GLU A 267 19.13 -10.54 23.64
N VAL A 268 18.03 -10.13 23.01
CA VAL A 268 16.84 -9.62 23.68
C VAL A 268 15.61 -10.34 23.15
N GLN A 269 14.66 -10.65 24.02
CA GLN A 269 13.37 -11.17 23.59
C GLN A 269 12.46 -9.99 23.20
N MET A 270 11.72 -10.12 22.11
CA MET A 270 10.69 -9.13 21.75
C MET A 270 9.45 -9.32 22.64
N ASP A 271 9.26 -8.39 23.57
CA ASP A 271 8.16 -8.36 24.53
C ASP A 271 7.53 -6.95 24.64
N ASP A 272 6.67 -6.70 25.64
CA ASP A 272 6.02 -5.38 25.83
C ASP A 272 7.01 -4.26 26.19
N GLY A 273 8.22 -4.61 26.65
CA GLY A 273 9.30 -3.68 26.98
C GLY A 273 10.15 -3.28 25.77
N PHE A 274 10.09 -4.02 24.66
CA PHE A 274 10.93 -3.76 23.49
C PHE A 274 10.62 -2.42 22.80
N PHE A 275 9.34 -2.05 22.70
CA PHE A 275 8.90 -0.77 22.14
C PHE A 275 8.63 0.23 23.26
N THR A 276 9.57 1.14 23.46
CA THR A 276 9.59 2.08 24.60
C THR A 276 8.75 3.34 24.38
N GLY A 277 8.26 3.58 23.16
CA GLY A 277 7.40 4.70 22.82
C GLY A 277 7.18 4.80 21.30
N TYR A 278 6.43 5.82 20.88
CA TYR A 278 6.10 6.02 19.46
C TYR A 278 7.36 6.04 18.58
N ARG A 279 7.48 5.02 17.70
CA ARG A 279 8.63 4.80 16.81
C ARG A 279 9.98 4.73 17.54
N LYS A 280 10.00 4.16 18.75
CA LYS A 280 11.20 3.95 19.57
C LYS A 280 11.32 2.49 20.02
N THR A 281 12.55 2.01 20.11
CA THR A 281 12.91 0.67 20.59
C THR A 281 13.86 0.77 21.79
N ILE A 282 14.27 -0.37 22.36
CA ILE A 282 15.29 -0.46 23.41
C ILE A 282 16.75 -0.37 22.90
N LEU A 283 16.96 -0.21 21.58
CA LEU A 283 18.31 -0.14 21.03
C LEU A 283 19.03 1.12 21.53
N ARG A 284 20.29 0.96 21.90
CA ARG A 284 21.21 2.07 22.13
C ARG A 284 21.56 2.72 20.78
N PRO A 285 21.88 4.03 20.72
CA PRO A 285 22.16 4.71 19.45
C PRO A 285 23.28 4.08 18.60
N GLN A 286 24.26 3.44 19.24
CA GLN A 286 25.39 2.75 18.59
C GLN A 286 25.09 1.30 18.19
N GLU A 287 23.97 0.73 18.64
CA GLU A 287 23.59 -0.65 18.30
C GLU A 287 22.90 -0.72 16.93
N ILE A 288 23.05 -1.89 16.29
CA ILE A 288 22.23 -2.31 15.17
C ILE A 288 21.58 -3.66 15.46
N LEU A 289 20.44 -3.93 14.82
CA LEU A 289 19.85 -5.26 14.79
C LEU A 289 20.62 -6.10 13.76
N LEU A 290 21.23 -7.20 14.20
CA LEU A 290 21.95 -8.13 13.32
C LEU A 290 21.01 -9.17 12.73
N SER A 291 20.20 -9.81 13.57
CA SER A 291 19.32 -10.91 13.18
C SER A 291 18.11 -11.04 14.10
N ILE A 292 17.10 -11.77 13.60
CA ILE A 292 15.94 -12.23 14.35
C ILE A 292 15.85 -13.76 14.23
N LEU A 293 15.65 -14.45 15.35
CA LEU A 293 15.30 -15.86 15.39
C LEU A 293 13.78 -16.01 15.48
N ILE A 294 13.17 -16.53 14.42
CA ILE A 294 11.76 -16.92 14.41
C ILE A 294 11.68 -18.38 14.88
N PRO A 295 11.06 -18.65 16.05
CA PRO A 295 11.12 -19.97 16.67
C PRO A 295 10.23 -20.99 15.97
N TYR A 296 10.60 -22.27 16.08
CA TYR A 296 9.64 -23.36 15.85
C TYR A 296 8.57 -23.36 16.94
N SER A 297 7.33 -23.66 16.58
CA SER A 297 6.25 -23.82 17.57
C SER A 297 6.35 -25.17 18.30
N LYS A 298 5.88 -25.20 19.55
CA LYS A 298 5.78 -26.42 20.38
C LYS A 298 4.56 -27.26 19.97
N GLU A 299 4.52 -28.56 20.32
CA GLU A 299 3.40 -29.47 19.98
C GLU A 299 2.02 -28.98 20.43
N ASN A 300 1.94 -28.36 21.62
CA ASN A 300 0.70 -27.83 22.20
C ASN A 300 0.58 -26.31 22.04
N GLN A 301 1.34 -25.72 21.12
CA GLN A 301 1.30 -24.28 20.84
C GLN A 301 0.51 -24.01 19.57
N PHE A 302 -0.39 -23.04 19.61
CA PHE A 302 -1.13 -22.56 18.45
C PHE A 302 -0.94 -21.07 18.29
N VAL A 303 -0.77 -20.64 17.03
CA VAL A 303 -0.53 -19.24 16.69
C VAL A 303 -1.43 -18.83 15.52
N SER A 304 -2.08 -17.69 15.66
CA SER A 304 -2.82 -17.06 14.56
C SER A 304 -2.49 -15.58 14.49
N ALA A 305 -2.47 -15.04 13.26
CA ALA A 305 -2.35 -13.62 13.01
C ALA A 305 -3.55 -13.11 12.22
N PHE A 306 -3.86 -11.83 12.42
CA PHE A 306 -5.00 -11.19 11.83
C PHE A 306 -4.68 -9.75 11.43
N LYS A 307 -5.31 -9.30 10.35
CA LYS A 307 -5.24 -7.93 9.85
C LYS A 307 -6.63 -7.48 9.42
N GLN A 308 -6.98 -6.26 9.79
CA GLN A 308 -8.12 -5.55 9.24
C GLN A 308 -7.69 -4.17 8.75
N SER A 309 -8.02 -3.86 7.50
CA SER A 309 -7.75 -2.60 6.81
C SER A 309 -8.94 -2.21 5.93
N PRO A 310 -9.03 -0.95 5.44
CA PRO A 310 -10.08 -0.52 4.51
C PRO A 310 -10.13 -1.34 3.21
N ARG A 311 -8.97 -1.73 2.68
CA ARG A 311 -8.79 -2.69 1.58
C ARG A 311 -7.98 -3.89 2.05
N ARG A 312 -8.21 -5.07 1.48
CA ARG A 312 -7.46 -6.31 1.83
C ARG A 312 -5.97 -6.20 1.49
N GLU A 313 -5.66 -5.83 0.26
CA GLU A 313 -4.29 -5.76 -0.26
C GLU A 313 -3.71 -4.34 -0.16
N ASP A 314 -2.39 -4.24 0.00
CA ASP A 314 -1.62 -2.98 -0.07
C ASP A 314 -2.24 -1.81 0.72
N ASP A 315 -2.62 -2.05 1.97
CA ASP A 315 -3.24 -1.05 2.83
C ASP A 315 -2.68 -1.12 4.26
N ILE A 316 -2.80 0.01 4.94
CA ILE A 316 -2.42 0.20 6.33
C ILE A 316 -3.48 -0.42 7.25
N SER A 317 -3.02 -1.20 8.23
CA SER A 317 -3.87 -1.84 9.22
C SER A 317 -4.58 -0.82 10.13
N VAL A 318 -5.89 -0.98 10.26
CA VAL A 318 -6.71 -0.32 11.29
C VAL A 318 -6.45 -0.99 12.64
N VAL A 319 -6.54 -2.31 12.67
CA VAL A 319 -6.08 -3.17 13.77
C VAL A 319 -5.41 -4.40 13.16
N THR A 320 -4.25 -4.76 13.69
CA THR A 320 -3.59 -6.04 13.42
C THR A 320 -3.33 -6.73 14.75
N ALA A 321 -3.41 -8.05 14.77
CA ALA A 321 -3.18 -8.83 15.98
C ALA A 321 -2.42 -10.11 15.67
N ALA A 322 -1.67 -10.60 16.65
CA ALA A 322 -1.17 -11.96 16.65
C ALA A 322 -1.29 -12.55 18.03
N MET A 323 -1.70 -13.81 18.09
CA MET A 323 -2.07 -14.48 19.32
C MET A 323 -1.37 -15.84 19.36
N SER A 324 -0.77 -16.16 20.50
CA SER A 324 -0.12 -17.44 20.75
C SER A 324 -0.63 -18.01 22.06
N VAL A 325 -1.08 -19.26 22.05
CA VAL A 325 -1.47 -20.01 23.25
C VAL A 325 -0.66 -21.29 23.32
N VAL A 326 -0.21 -21.66 24.52
CA VAL A 326 0.40 -22.96 24.82
C VAL A 326 -0.47 -23.66 25.84
N PHE A 327 -0.82 -24.91 25.58
CA PHE A 327 -1.61 -25.73 26.50
C PHE A 327 -0.74 -26.71 27.29
N SER A 328 -1.17 -27.01 28.52
CA SER A 328 -0.65 -28.14 29.27
C SER A 328 -0.88 -29.43 28.49
N SER A 329 0.14 -30.28 28.43
CA SER A 329 0.17 -31.47 27.55
C SER A 329 -1.09 -32.34 27.66
N GLY A 330 -1.78 -32.52 26.53
CA GLY A 330 -2.98 -33.36 26.43
C GLY A 330 -4.25 -32.77 27.04
N THR A 331 -4.28 -31.47 27.35
CA THR A 331 -5.42 -30.78 27.97
C THR A 331 -5.82 -29.52 27.20
N ASP A 332 -6.97 -28.95 27.56
CA ASP A 332 -7.45 -27.64 27.10
C ASP A 332 -7.05 -26.50 28.06
N VAL A 333 -6.14 -26.74 29.00
CA VAL A 333 -5.76 -25.78 30.06
C VAL A 333 -4.60 -24.89 29.61
N VAL A 334 -4.82 -23.58 29.64
CA VAL A 334 -3.86 -22.56 29.17
C VAL A 334 -2.65 -22.48 30.11
N GLU A 335 -1.46 -22.76 29.58
CA GLU A 335 -0.17 -22.65 30.27
C GLU A 335 0.52 -21.31 29.97
N GLU A 336 0.53 -20.90 28.71
CA GLU A 336 1.02 -19.59 28.28
C GLU A 336 0.03 -18.94 27.32
N LEU A 337 -0.16 -17.62 27.42
CA LEU A 337 -0.99 -16.85 26.49
C LEU A 337 -0.32 -15.50 26.18
N ARG A 338 -0.22 -15.15 24.91
CA ARG A 338 0.30 -13.87 24.43
C ARG A 338 -0.65 -13.30 23.39
N LEU A 339 -1.18 -12.12 23.66
CA LEU A 339 -2.14 -11.42 22.79
C LEU A 339 -1.54 -10.08 22.38
N SER A 340 -0.94 -10.01 21.19
CA SER A 340 -0.28 -8.80 20.69
C SER A 340 -1.15 -8.06 19.69
N TYR A 341 -1.20 -6.73 19.81
CA TYR A 341 -2.02 -5.85 18.97
C TYR A 341 -1.22 -4.66 18.44
N GLY A 342 -1.46 -4.31 17.17
CA GLY A 342 -1.11 -3.04 16.55
C GLY A 342 -2.37 -2.20 16.24
N GLY A 343 -2.20 -0.89 16.12
CA GLY A 343 -3.31 0.06 15.88
C GLY A 343 -4.12 0.45 17.12
N MET A 344 -3.82 -0.15 18.28
CA MET A 344 -4.51 0.08 19.56
C MET A 344 -3.74 0.98 20.55
N ALA A 345 -2.53 1.40 20.20
CA ALA A 345 -1.72 2.32 21.01
C ALA A 345 -0.70 3.04 20.13
N ALA A 346 0.13 3.89 20.75
CA ALA A 346 1.29 4.50 20.10
C ALA A 346 2.44 3.51 19.82
N THR A 347 2.33 2.26 20.27
CA THR A 347 3.27 1.17 20.00
C THR A 347 2.48 -0.14 19.78
N THR A 348 3.13 -1.17 19.26
CA THR A 348 2.63 -2.55 19.40
C THR A 348 2.54 -2.90 20.89
N LYS A 349 1.47 -3.56 21.31
CA LYS A 349 1.18 -3.83 22.73
C LYS A 349 0.75 -5.27 23.00
N LEU A 350 1.21 -5.83 24.11
CA LEU A 350 0.67 -7.09 24.66
C LEU A 350 -0.46 -6.80 25.66
N ALA A 351 -1.58 -7.52 25.54
CA ALA A 351 -2.65 -7.54 26.53
C ALA A 351 -2.23 -8.39 27.75
N MET A 352 -1.25 -7.90 28.50
CA MET A 352 -0.64 -8.63 29.61
C MET A 352 -1.61 -8.86 30.76
N LYS A 353 -2.51 -7.90 31.05
CA LYS A 353 -3.48 -8.07 32.13
C LYS A 353 -4.49 -9.15 31.78
N THR A 354 -5.03 -9.13 30.57
CA THR A 354 -5.93 -10.18 30.10
C THR A 354 -5.22 -11.52 30.06
N ALA A 355 -4.05 -11.62 29.44
CA ALA A 355 -3.31 -12.88 29.35
C ALA A 355 -3.11 -13.54 30.72
N ASN A 356 -2.67 -12.77 31.72
CA ASN A 356 -2.46 -13.26 33.08
C ASN A 356 -3.75 -13.73 33.78
N ARG A 357 -4.91 -13.12 33.49
CA ARG A 357 -6.21 -13.55 34.05
C ARG A 357 -6.68 -14.89 33.50
N LEU A 358 -6.23 -15.27 32.30
CA LEU A 358 -6.65 -16.46 31.58
C LEU A 358 -5.73 -17.67 31.79
N LEU A 359 -4.55 -17.47 32.39
CA LEU A 359 -3.64 -18.58 32.74
C LEU A 359 -4.32 -19.58 33.69
N GLY A 360 -4.10 -20.87 33.43
CA GLY A 360 -4.67 -21.97 34.20
C GLY A 360 -6.16 -22.23 33.96
N ARG A 361 -6.82 -21.49 33.07
CA ARG A 361 -8.22 -21.72 32.70
C ARG A 361 -8.34 -22.69 31.52
N PRO A 362 -9.42 -23.48 31.44
CA PRO A 362 -9.72 -24.30 30.27
C PRO A 362 -10.24 -23.43 29.10
N TRP A 363 -9.96 -23.84 27.86
CA TRP A 363 -10.38 -23.15 26.64
C TRP A 363 -11.86 -23.38 26.30
N ARG A 364 -12.74 -22.68 27.04
CA ARG A 364 -14.21 -22.81 26.96
C ARG A 364 -14.91 -21.46 26.90
N GLU A 365 -16.23 -21.47 26.73
CA GLU A 365 -17.05 -20.26 26.64
C GLU A 365 -16.84 -19.29 27.83
N GLU A 366 -16.62 -19.79 29.04
CA GLU A 366 -16.34 -18.92 30.19
C GLU A 366 -14.99 -18.18 30.06
N LEU A 367 -13.99 -18.80 29.42
CA LEU A 367 -12.71 -18.16 29.12
C LEU A 367 -12.91 -17.06 28.07
N LEU A 368 -13.72 -17.31 27.04
CA LEU A 368 -14.04 -16.33 26.02
C LEU A 368 -14.71 -15.08 26.61
N GLN A 369 -15.71 -15.26 27.48
CA GLN A 369 -16.41 -14.15 28.11
C GLN A 369 -15.49 -13.30 29.00
N GLU A 370 -14.65 -13.95 29.81
CA GLU A 370 -13.64 -13.27 30.62
C GLU A 370 -12.63 -12.52 29.75
N ALA A 371 -12.16 -13.15 28.68
CA ALA A 371 -11.21 -12.54 27.75
C ALA A 371 -11.78 -11.29 27.09
N CYS A 372 -13.00 -11.36 26.56
CA CYS A 372 -13.68 -10.23 25.92
C CYS A 372 -13.92 -9.08 26.91
N SER A 373 -14.36 -9.38 28.14
CA SER A 373 -14.53 -8.38 29.20
C SER A 373 -13.21 -7.70 29.55
N SER A 374 -12.16 -8.49 29.80
CA SER A 374 -10.85 -7.95 30.17
C SER A 374 -10.17 -7.19 29.03
N LEU A 375 -10.31 -7.63 27.78
CA LEU A 375 -9.78 -6.91 26.61
C LEU A 375 -10.50 -5.57 26.42
N ALA A 376 -11.82 -5.50 26.67
CA ALA A 376 -12.58 -4.26 26.54
C ALA A 376 -12.14 -3.19 27.57
N GLU A 377 -11.65 -3.62 28.74
CA GLU A 377 -11.04 -2.78 29.78
C GLU A 377 -9.58 -2.41 29.45
N GLU A 378 -8.76 -3.37 29.00
CA GLU A 378 -7.33 -3.17 28.77
C GLU A 378 -7.05 -2.38 27.48
N MET A 379 -7.78 -2.68 26.40
CA MET A 379 -7.61 -2.07 25.07
C MET A 379 -8.54 -0.87 24.87
N THR A 380 -8.54 0.06 25.82
CA THR A 380 -9.31 1.30 25.74
C THR A 380 -8.60 2.36 24.89
N LEU A 381 -9.39 3.17 24.18
CA LEU A 381 -8.92 4.25 23.33
C LEU A 381 -9.69 5.52 23.67
N ASP A 382 -8.98 6.65 23.74
CA ASP A 382 -9.59 7.97 23.90
C ASP A 382 -10.43 8.32 22.64
N PRO A 383 -11.58 9.00 22.78
CA PRO A 383 -12.33 9.50 21.62
C PRO A 383 -11.50 10.33 20.63
N SER A 384 -10.47 11.02 21.09
CA SER A 384 -9.54 11.80 20.26
C SER A 384 -8.34 10.99 19.74
N ALA A 385 -8.35 9.66 19.88
CA ALA A 385 -7.24 8.82 19.44
C ALA A 385 -6.97 9.01 17.94
N PRO A 386 -5.70 9.22 17.54
CA PRO A 386 -5.33 9.32 16.13
C PRO A 386 -5.83 8.12 15.32
N GLY A 387 -6.27 8.38 14.08
CA GLY A 387 -6.89 7.38 13.20
C GLY A 387 -8.41 7.20 13.42
N GLY A 388 -9.00 7.78 14.47
CA GLY A 388 -10.45 7.72 14.69
C GLY A 388 -10.99 6.30 14.85
N MET A 389 -12.20 6.03 14.35
CA MET A 389 -12.82 4.69 14.33
C MET A 389 -12.76 3.95 15.69
N VAL A 390 -12.86 4.69 16.80
CA VAL A 390 -12.58 4.18 18.15
C VAL A 390 -13.44 2.96 18.49
N THR A 391 -14.76 3.07 18.29
CA THR A 391 -15.69 1.96 18.53
C THR A 391 -15.34 0.75 17.67
N TYR A 392 -15.08 0.96 16.38
CA TYR A 392 -14.74 -0.11 15.45
C TYR A 392 -13.44 -0.82 15.84
N ARG A 393 -12.37 -0.07 16.16
CA ARG A 393 -11.10 -0.61 16.62
C ARG A 393 -11.23 -1.43 17.90
N ARG A 394 -11.99 -0.93 18.88
CA ARG A 394 -12.28 -1.66 20.13
C ARG A 394 -13.07 -2.94 19.86
N THR A 395 -14.07 -2.92 18.98
CA THR A 395 -14.80 -4.13 18.62
C THR A 395 -13.88 -5.16 17.94
N LEU A 396 -12.99 -4.71 17.06
CA LEU A 396 -12.05 -5.60 16.38
C LEU A 396 -11.13 -6.36 17.34
N THR A 397 -10.66 -5.77 18.45
CA THR A 397 -9.79 -6.52 19.38
C THR A 397 -10.49 -7.74 19.97
N LEU A 398 -11.79 -7.61 20.26
CA LEU A 398 -12.65 -8.69 20.76
C LEU A 398 -12.98 -9.68 19.63
N SER A 399 -13.39 -9.19 18.45
CA SER A 399 -13.74 -10.05 17.32
C SER A 399 -12.55 -10.89 16.84
N LEU A 400 -11.34 -10.34 16.83
CA LEU A 400 -10.13 -11.07 16.46
C LEU A 400 -9.76 -12.13 17.51
N PHE A 401 -9.97 -11.85 18.80
CA PHE A 401 -9.81 -12.87 19.84
C PHE A 401 -10.85 -13.97 19.71
N TYR A 402 -12.11 -13.63 19.38
CA TYR A 402 -13.14 -14.61 19.10
C TYR A 402 -12.77 -15.53 17.92
N LYS A 403 -12.27 -14.97 16.80
CA LYS A 403 -11.77 -15.81 15.68
C LYS A 403 -10.64 -16.73 16.15
N PHE A 404 -9.69 -16.23 16.93
CA PHE A 404 -8.61 -17.05 17.51
C PHE A 404 -9.15 -18.18 18.40
N TYR A 405 -10.12 -17.88 19.27
CA TYR A 405 -10.78 -18.85 20.13
C TYR A 405 -11.38 -20.02 19.33
N LEU A 406 -12.14 -19.71 18.27
CA LEU A 406 -12.75 -20.73 17.40
C LEU A 406 -11.70 -21.53 16.62
N THR A 407 -10.68 -20.87 16.07
CA THR A 407 -9.58 -21.54 15.37
C THR A 407 -8.85 -22.52 16.28
N VAL A 408 -8.57 -22.14 17.52
CA VAL A 408 -7.88 -23.01 18.50
C VAL A 408 -8.77 -24.18 18.93
N LEU A 409 -10.07 -23.96 19.16
CA LEU A 409 -11.02 -25.06 19.43
C LEU A 409 -11.00 -26.12 18.33
N GLN A 410 -11.01 -25.68 17.06
CA GLN A 410 -10.96 -26.58 15.91
C GLN A 410 -9.65 -27.38 15.86
N LYS A 411 -8.51 -26.74 16.15
CA LYS A 411 -7.20 -27.41 16.20
C LYS A 411 -7.08 -28.40 17.36
N LEU A 412 -7.53 -28.04 18.56
CA LEU A 412 -7.56 -28.93 19.73
C LEU A 412 -8.40 -30.19 19.46
N ARG A 413 -9.56 -30.04 18.81
CA ARG A 413 -10.40 -31.17 18.37
C ARG A 413 -9.66 -32.06 17.37
N GLY A 414 -8.97 -31.45 16.40
CA GLY A 414 -8.14 -32.18 15.43
C GLY A 414 -7.04 -33.04 16.08
N GLN A 415 -6.56 -32.63 17.27
CA GLN A 415 -5.60 -33.38 18.08
C GLN A 415 -6.26 -34.38 19.07
N GLY A 416 -7.59 -34.49 19.07
CA GLY A 416 -8.32 -35.44 19.93
C GLY A 416 -8.44 -35.01 21.40
N VAL A 417 -8.17 -33.75 21.73
CA VAL A 417 -8.40 -33.21 23.07
C VAL A 417 -9.91 -33.11 23.33
N LYS A 418 -10.38 -33.71 24.42
CA LYS A 418 -11.80 -33.64 24.81
C LYS A 418 -12.11 -32.22 25.30
N GLY A 419 -13.04 -31.53 24.62
CA GLY A 419 -13.41 -30.16 24.93
C GLY A 419 -14.79 -29.80 24.35
N GLU A 420 -15.08 -28.50 24.32
CA GLU A 420 -16.31 -27.94 23.78
C GLU A 420 -16.39 -28.10 22.25
N GLU A 421 -17.56 -28.46 21.72
CA GLU A 421 -17.75 -28.66 20.27
C GLU A 421 -18.12 -27.36 19.56
N LEU A 422 -17.41 -27.06 18.47
CA LEU A 422 -17.73 -25.96 17.59
C LEU A 422 -18.98 -26.28 16.77
N GLN A 423 -20.03 -25.47 16.93
CA GLN A 423 -21.25 -25.57 16.13
C GLN A 423 -20.96 -25.27 14.65
N SER A 424 -21.69 -25.94 13.74
CA SER A 424 -21.47 -25.81 12.29
C SER A 424 -21.65 -24.38 11.77
N GLU A 425 -22.51 -23.60 12.41
CA GLU A 425 -22.81 -22.20 12.07
C GLU A 425 -21.62 -21.26 12.31
N TYR A 426 -20.65 -21.66 13.14
CA TYR A 426 -19.47 -20.86 13.47
C TYR A 426 -18.21 -21.24 12.69
N LEU A 427 -18.24 -22.30 11.87
CA LEU A 427 -17.07 -22.77 11.14
C LEU A 427 -16.51 -21.73 10.18
N SER A 428 -17.37 -20.98 9.48
CA SER A 428 -16.94 -19.92 8.55
C SER A 428 -16.15 -18.79 9.24
N ALA A 429 -16.32 -18.62 10.56
CA ALA A 429 -15.59 -17.62 11.31
C ALA A 429 -14.13 -18.03 11.62
N SER A 430 -13.77 -19.32 11.55
CA SER A 430 -12.38 -19.78 11.70
C SER A 430 -11.64 -19.93 10.37
N GLU A 431 -12.33 -19.83 9.24
CA GLU A 431 -11.75 -19.94 7.91
C GLU A 431 -10.87 -18.72 7.56
N ILE A 432 -9.74 -19.02 6.90
CA ILE A 432 -8.89 -18.02 6.28
C ILE A 432 -9.53 -17.63 4.94
N PHE A 433 -9.42 -16.35 4.56
CA PHE A 433 -9.93 -15.90 3.28
C PHE A 433 -9.20 -16.61 2.13
N HIS A 434 -9.92 -17.16 1.16
CA HIS A 434 -9.35 -17.69 -0.09
C HIS A 434 -9.92 -16.87 -1.24
N PRO A 435 -9.07 -16.32 -2.15
CA PRO A 435 -9.59 -15.60 -3.30
C PRO A 435 -10.27 -16.62 -4.22
N GLU A 436 -11.45 -16.29 -4.70
CA GLU A 436 -12.07 -17.06 -5.78
C GLU A 436 -11.43 -16.65 -7.10
N THR A 437 -11.10 -17.63 -7.95
CA THR A 437 -10.57 -17.35 -9.29
C THR A 437 -11.59 -16.51 -10.07
N PRO A 438 -11.21 -15.33 -10.58
CA PRO A 438 -12.15 -14.45 -11.25
C PRO A 438 -12.71 -15.11 -12.52
N CYS A 439 -14.02 -14.99 -12.70
CA CYS A 439 -14.76 -15.42 -13.89
C CYS A 439 -15.52 -14.23 -14.47
N SER A 440 -15.47 -14.05 -15.79
CA SER A 440 -16.12 -12.93 -16.47
C SER A 440 -16.61 -13.34 -17.86
N ALA A 441 -17.74 -12.77 -18.27
CA ALA A 441 -18.25 -12.85 -19.64
C ALA A 441 -18.58 -11.43 -20.13
N GLN A 442 -18.26 -11.13 -21.39
CA GLN A 442 -18.66 -9.89 -22.05
C GLN A 442 -19.49 -10.21 -23.27
N ILE A 443 -20.70 -9.66 -23.31
CA ILE A 443 -21.68 -9.94 -24.36
C ILE A 443 -22.00 -8.62 -25.05
N TYR A 444 -21.87 -8.61 -26.38
CA TYR A 444 -22.19 -7.46 -27.22
C TYR A 444 -22.78 -7.93 -28.54
N GLN A 445 -23.42 -7.01 -29.28
CA GLN A 445 -24.02 -7.32 -30.57
C GLN A 445 -22.94 -7.40 -31.66
N ALA A 446 -22.87 -8.53 -32.35
CA ALA A 446 -22.01 -8.69 -33.52
C ALA A 446 -22.45 -7.76 -34.67
N VAL A 447 -21.51 -7.38 -35.53
CA VAL A 447 -21.85 -6.65 -36.76
C VAL A 447 -22.62 -7.55 -37.73
N PRO A 448 -23.58 -7.02 -38.52
CA PRO A 448 -24.33 -7.82 -39.47
C PRO A 448 -23.45 -8.57 -40.47
N GLU A 449 -23.88 -9.77 -40.87
CA GLU A 449 -23.22 -10.57 -41.89
C GLU A 449 -23.15 -9.84 -43.24
N GLY A 450 -22.10 -10.11 -44.02
CA GLY A 450 -21.87 -9.49 -45.33
C GLY A 450 -21.32 -8.06 -45.28
N ARG A 451 -21.11 -7.49 -44.08
CA ARG A 451 -20.47 -6.17 -43.91
C ARG A 451 -18.97 -6.24 -44.21
N SER A 452 -18.45 -5.23 -44.91
CA SER A 452 -17.01 -5.13 -45.25
C SER A 452 -16.11 -5.25 -44.01
N GLN A 453 -14.95 -5.89 -44.17
CA GLN A 453 -13.93 -5.95 -43.11
C GLN A 453 -13.28 -4.59 -42.84
N GLU A 454 -13.24 -3.70 -43.84
CA GLU A 454 -12.71 -2.34 -43.69
C GLU A 454 -13.66 -1.43 -42.90
N ASP A 455 -14.95 -1.79 -42.80
CA ASP A 455 -15.91 -1.08 -41.96
C ASP A 455 -15.81 -1.57 -40.52
N VAL A 456 -15.10 -0.79 -39.72
CA VAL A 456 -14.78 -1.11 -38.31
C VAL A 456 -15.89 -0.70 -37.32
N LEU A 457 -16.95 -0.02 -37.77
CA LEU A 457 -17.98 0.48 -36.85
C LEU A 457 -18.75 -0.68 -36.19
N GLY A 458 -18.69 -0.74 -34.86
CA GLY A 458 -19.29 -1.83 -34.06
C GLY A 458 -18.38 -3.05 -33.88
N ARG A 459 -17.14 -3.02 -34.39
CA ARG A 459 -16.14 -4.06 -34.15
C ARG A 459 -15.30 -3.72 -32.90
N PRO A 460 -14.79 -4.72 -32.15
CA PRO A 460 -13.98 -4.50 -30.95
C PRO A 460 -12.54 -4.11 -31.31
N MET A 461 -12.36 -2.94 -31.91
CA MET A 461 -11.03 -2.47 -32.29
C MET A 461 -10.21 -2.11 -31.05
N MET A 462 -8.96 -2.57 -31.01
CA MET A 462 -7.99 -2.16 -30.01
C MET A 462 -7.80 -0.64 -30.04
N HIS A 463 -7.64 -0.03 -28.86
CA HIS A 463 -7.30 1.38 -28.76
C HIS A 463 -6.00 1.68 -29.53
N LEU A 464 -6.01 2.71 -30.38
CA LEU A 464 -4.94 2.97 -31.35
C LEU A 464 -3.55 3.12 -30.72
N SER A 465 -3.47 3.72 -29.53
CA SER A 465 -2.20 3.90 -28.79
C SER A 465 -1.89 2.80 -27.77
N ALA A 466 -2.67 1.71 -27.70
CA ALA A 466 -2.50 0.69 -26.65
C ALA A 466 -1.11 0.05 -26.66
N LEU A 467 -0.55 -0.22 -27.84
CA LEU A 467 0.79 -0.78 -27.97
C LEU A 467 1.86 0.21 -27.50
N GLN A 468 1.74 1.50 -27.88
CA GLN A 468 2.63 2.56 -27.44
C GLN A 468 2.58 2.74 -25.91
N GLN A 469 1.40 2.60 -25.31
CA GLN A 469 1.24 2.62 -23.85
C GLN A 469 1.91 1.42 -23.19
N ALA A 470 1.81 0.22 -23.80
CA ALA A 470 2.42 -1.00 -23.27
C ALA A 470 3.96 -0.99 -23.37
N THR A 471 4.52 -0.33 -24.39
CA THR A 471 5.97 -0.19 -24.60
C THR A 471 6.57 1.02 -23.87
N GLY A 472 5.74 1.98 -23.42
CA GLY A 472 6.18 3.24 -22.85
C GLY A 472 6.60 4.30 -23.88
N GLU A 473 6.20 4.12 -25.15
CA GLU A 473 6.47 5.05 -26.25
C GLU A 473 5.37 6.13 -26.39
N ALA A 474 4.22 5.95 -25.75
CA ALA A 474 3.19 6.96 -25.69
C ALA A 474 3.67 8.12 -24.81
N LEU A 475 3.82 9.31 -25.39
CA LEU A 475 4.27 10.51 -24.67
C LEU A 475 3.11 11.15 -23.90
N TYR A 476 3.28 11.27 -22.59
CA TYR A 476 2.47 12.10 -21.70
C TYR A 476 3.13 13.48 -21.51
N CYS A 477 2.47 14.38 -20.76
CA CYS A 477 2.90 15.77 -20.69
C CYS A 477 4.31 15.94 -20.09
N ASP A 478 4.63 15.18 -19.03
CA ASP A 478 5.95 15.20 -18.36
C ASP A 478 7.02 14.36 -19.10
N ASP A 479 6.63 13.61 -20.15
CA ASP A 479 7.55 12.85 -20.99
C ASP A 479 8.15 13.70 -22.12
N VAL A 480 7.63 14.93 -22.32
CA VAL A 480 8.18 15.86 -23.30
C VAL A 480 9.63 16.19 -22.92
N PRO A 481 10.60 16.09 -23.86
CA PRO A 481 11.98 16.38 -23.56
C PRO A 481 12.19 17.79 -23.03
N LEU A 482 12.99 17.92 -21.97
CA LEU A 482 13.30 19.19 -21.33
C LEU A 482 14.01 20.14 -22.29
N TYR A 483 13.65 21.42 -22.24
CA TYR A 483 14.45 22.48 -22.84
C TYR A 483 15.71 22.78 -22.00
N GLU A 484 16.77 23.28 -22.63
CA GLU A 484 18.05 23.57 -21.95
C GLU A 484 17.90 24.60 -20.81
N ASN A 485 16.98 25.56 -20.97
CA ASN A 485 16.70 26.62 -20.01
C ASN A 485 15.33 26.45 -19.33
N GLU A 486 14.78 25.24 -19.32
CA GLU A 486 13.54 24.94 -18.62
C GLU A 486 13.69 25.12 -17.11
N LEU A 487 12.67 25.72 -16.48
CA LEU A 487 12.61 25.92 -15.03
C LEU A 487 11.42 25.17 -14.45
N PHE A 488 11.51 24.82 -13.17
CA PHE A 488 10.47 24.11 -12.46
C PHE A 488 9.75 24.99 -11.46
N LEU A 489 8.43 24.83 -11.37
CA LEU A 489 7.57 25.58 -10.49
C LEU A 489 7.03 24.69 -9.35
N ALA A 490 7.10 25.18 -8.12
CA ALA A 490 6.45 24.56 -6.96
C ALA A 490 5.49 25.55 -6.29
N LEU A 491 4.26 25.10 -6.03
CA LEU A 491 3.22 25.92 -5.42
C LEU A 491 3.44 26.09 -3.91
N ILE A 492 3.15 27.29 -3.43
CA ILE A 492 3.02 27.63 -2.01
C ILE A 492 1.53 27.65 -1.71
N THR A 493 1.07 26.80 -0.79
CA THR A 493 -0.36 26.64 -0.51
C THR A 493 -0.69 26.93 0.95
N SER A 494 -1.93 27.37 1.18
CA SER A 494 -2.45 27.66 2.50
C SER A 494 -2.45 26.42 3.39
N THR A 495 -1.98 26.60 4.62
CA THR A 495 -2.08 25.60 5.69
C THR A 495 -3.33 25.81 6.58
N LYS A 496 -4.19 26.79 6.25
CA LYS A 496 -5.36 27.18 7.05
C LYS A 496 -6.64 27.10 6.23
N ALA A 497 -7.71 26.65 6.86
CA ALA A 497 -9.01 26.51 6.20
C ALA A 497 -9.67 27.86 5.88
N HIS A 498 -9.50 28.86 6.74
CA HIS A 498 -9.97 30.23 6.49
C HIS A 498 -9.15 31.20 7.34
N ALA A 499 -8.44 32.15 6.71
CA ALA A 499 -7.58 33.09 7.43
C ALA A 499 -7.23 34.32 6.60
N ASN A 500 -6.97 35.45 7.25
CA ASN A 500 -6.28 36.58 6.61
C ASN A 500 -4.78 36.29 6.52
N ILE A 501 -4.14 36.65 5.42
CA ILE A 501 -2.69 36.66 5.25
C ILE A 501 -2.17 37.98 5.83
N ILE A 502 -1.40 37.90 6.92
CA ILE A 502 -0.80 39.08 7.56
C ILE A 502 0.48 39.47 6.81
N SER A 503 1.32 38.49 6.50
CA SER A 503 2.58 38.68 5.79
C SER A 503 3.08 37.39 5.16
N ILE A 504 3.89 37.55 4.12
CA ILE A 504 4.60 36.47 3.44
C ILE A 504 6.09 36.83 3.46
N ASP A 505 6.92 35.94 3.99
CA ASP A 505 8.37 36.05 4.01
C ASP A 505 8.99 34.94 3.16
N ALA A 506 9.50 35.33 1.99
CA ALA A 506 10.16 34.46 1.03
C ALA A 506 11.69 34.56 1.05
N SER A 507 12.28 35.41 1.92
CA SER A 507 13.72 35.71 1.92
C SER A 507 14.59 34.44 2.02
N ALA A 508 14.23 33.52 2.92
CA ALA A 508 14.94 32.26 3.08
C ALA A 508 14.83 31.34 1.86
N ALA A 509 13.77 31.45 1.06
CA ALA A 509 13.61 30.68 -0.17
C ALA A 509 14.43 31.31 -1.32
N GLU A 510 14.45 32.63 -1.43
CA GLU A 510 15.20 33.38 -2.45
C GLU A 510 16.72 33.19 -2.32
N GLU A 511 17.23 32.95 -1.11
CA GLU A 511 18.65 32.66 -0.88
C GLU A 511 19.05 31.19 -1.18
N MET A 512 18.09 30.31 -1.50
CA MET A 512 18.39 28.90 -1.73
C MET A 512 19.04 28.66 -3.11
N PRO A 513 19.98 27.70 -3.22
CA PRO A 513 20.60 27.36 -4.50
C PRO A 513 19.57 26.97 -5.57
N GLY A 514 19.77 27.45 -6.78
CA GLY A 514 18.93 27.17 -7.95
C GLY A 514 17.60 27.93 -7.98
N VAL A 515 17.24 28.70 -6.94
CA VAL A 515 16.01 29.51 -6.96
C VAL A 515 16.18 30.73 -7.85
N VAL A 516 15.24 30.92 -8.78
CA VAL A 516 15.24 32.04 -9.73
C VAL A 516 14.36 33.17 -9.22
N CYS A 517 13.12 32.87 -8.78
CA CYS A 517 12.22 33.86 -8.20
C CYS A 517 11.09 33.22 -7.38
N CYS A 518 10.43 34.04 -6.57
CA CYS A 518 9.12 33.75 -5.99
C CYS A 518 8.08 34.65 -6.65
N VAL A 519 6.89 34.10 -6.91
CA VAL A 519 5.79 34.77 -7.61
C VAL A 519 4.56 34.80 -6.70
N PHE A 520 3.96 35.97 -6.55
CA PHE A 520 2.76 36.23 -5.73
C PHE A 520 1.70 36.98 -6.53
N ALA A 521 0.54 37.24 -5.92
CA ALA A 521 -0.58 37.89 -6.59
C ALA A 521 -0.23 39.26 -7.24
N SER A 522 0.75 39.98 -6.68
CA SER A 522 1.24 41.27 -7.21
C SER A 522 2.00 41.16 -8.54
N ASP A 523 2.48 39.96 -8.88
CA ASP A 523 3.28 39.71 -10.09
C ASP A 523 2.42 39.35 -11.30
N ILE A 524 1.10 39.22 -11.11
CA ILE A 524 0.15 38.92 -12.19
C ILE A 524 -0.05 40.19 -13.03
N PRO A 525 0.33 40.20 -14.32
CA PRO A 525 0.22 41.40 -15.16
C PRO A 525 -1.21 41.72 -15.60
N GLY A 526 -2.10 40.72 -15.57
CA GLY A 526 -3.50 40.81 -15.98
C GLY A 526 -4.47 40.68 -14.80
N SER A 527 -5.49 39.85 -14.96
CA SER A 527 -6.52 39.62 -13.95
C SER A 527 -6.15 38.47 -12.99
N ASN A 528 -6.05 38.76 -11.68
CA ASN A 528 -5.97 37.69 -10.67
C ASN A 528 -7.31 36.92 -10.49
N ALA A 529 -8.42 37.43 -11.02
CA ALA A 529 -9.73 36.77 -10.93
C ALA A 529 -9.89 35.69 -12.02
N THR A 530 -10.01 34.44 -11.58
CA THR A 530 -10.15 33.23 -12.41
C THR A 530 -11.39 32.42 -11.99
N GLY A 531 -11.66 31.32 -12.68
CA GLY A 531 -12.76 30.40 -12.37
C GLY A 531 -13.47 29.89 -13.63
N PRO A 532 -14.14 28.72 -13.56
CA PRO A 532 -14.62 28.01 -14.74
C PRO A 532 -15.95 28.53 -15.32
N ILE A 533 -16.74 29.25 -14.51
CA ILE A 533 -18.09 29.75 -14.85
C ILE A 533 -18.24 31.18 -14.34
N HIS A 534 -18.04 31.38 -13.04
CA HIS A 534 -17.92 32.69 -12.42
C HIS A 534 -16.44 32.94 -12.13
N TYR A 535 -16.02 34.21 -12.20
CA TYR A 535 -14.63 34.61 -11.92
C TYR A 535 -14.48 34.97 -10.44
N ASP A 536 -14.90 34.06 -9.57
CA ASP A 536 -14.93 34.20 -8.11
C ASP A 536 -13.79 33.43 -7.41
N GLU A 537 -12.86 32.86 -8.18
CA GLU A 537 -11.61 32.27 -7.70
C GLU A 537 -10.44 33.22 -7.94
N THR A 538 -9.33 32.99 -7.23
CA THR A 538 -8.06 33.72 -7.43
C THR A 538 -7.00 32.80 -8.02
N VAL A 539 -6.20 33.31 -8.96
CA VAL A 539 -5.02 32.57 -9.46
C VAL A 539 -4.03 32.36 -8.30
N LEU A 540 -3.72 33.44 -7.59
CA LEU A 540 -2.94 33.44 -6.35
C LEU A 540 -3.69 34.21 -5.27
N ALA A 541 -3.80 33.65 -4.07
CA ALA A 541 -4.52 34.25 -2.95
C ALA A 541 -3.99 35.65 -2.64
N ASP A 542 -4.90 36.61 -2.55
CA ASP A 542 -4.61 37.97 -2.11
C ASP A 542 -5.37 38.26 -0.82
N GLN A 543 -4.66 38.71 0.21
CA GLN A 543 -5.14 39.08 1.54
C GLN A 543 -5.82 37.97 2.38
N GLN A 544 -6.46 36.98 1.78
CA GLN A 544 -7.24 35.95 2.48
C GLN A 544 -7.13 34.59 1.79
N VAL A 545 -7.11 33.54 2.61
CA VAL A 545 -7.19 32.14 2.18
C VAL A 545 -8.49 31.52 2.65
N THR A 546 -9.12 30.71 1.81
CA THR A 546 -10.48 30.18 2.01
C THR A 546 -10.56 28.65 2.06
N CYS A 547 -9.42 27.96 1.91
CA CYS A 547 -9.30 26.52 2.13
C CYS A 547 -7.84 26.13 2.39
N VAL A 548 -7.64 24.96 3.01
CA VAL A 548 -6.31 24.31 3.01
C VAL A 548 -6.02 23.90 1.57
N GLY A 549 -4.84 24.27 1.05
CA GLY A 549 -4.49 24.04 -0.35
C GLY A 549 -4.72 25.25 -1.28
N HIS A 550 -5.38 26.32 -0.81
CA HIS A 550 -5.52 27.57 -1.60
C HIS A 550 -4.13 28.08 -1.98
N ILE A 551 -3.85 28.23 -3.27
CA ILE A 551 -2.54 28.65 -3.80
C ILE A 551 -2.28 30.11 -3.45
N ILE A 552 -1.19 30.39 -2.74
CA ILE A 552 -0.78 31.73 -2.29
C ILE A 552 0.28 32.32 -3.23
N GLY A 553 1.17 31.47 -3.74
CA GLY A 553 2.28 31.86 -4.58
C GLY A 553 2.95 30.64 -5.20
N ALA A 554 4.07 30.88 -5.87
CA ALA A 554 4.91 29.84 -6.44
C ALA A 554 6.39 30.18 -6.30
N VAL A 555 7.22 29.15 -6.23
CA VAL A 555 8.68 29.27 -6.35
C VAL A 555 9.13 28.66 -7.66
N VAL A 556 9.99 29.37 -8.38
CA VAL A 556 10.60 28.91 -9.64
C VAL A 556 12.08 28.63 -9.40
N ALA A 557 12.56 27.46 -9.79
CA ALA A 557 13.95 27.06 -9.63
C ALA A 557 14.46 26.21 -10.81
N GLU A 558 15.78 26.05 -10.91
CA GLU A 558 16.48 25.26 -11.93
C GLU A 558 16.11 23.77 -11.89
N THR A 559 15.79 23.24 -10.71
CA THR A 559 15.33 21.85 -10.57
C THR A 559 14.03 21.73 -9.78
N GLN A 560 13.24 20.70 -10.10
CA GLN A 560 12.00 20.39 -9.38
C GLN A 560 12.21 20.23 -7.86
N LEU A 561 13.33 19.61 -7.46
CA LEU A 561 13.62 19.38 -6.04
C LEU A 561 14.00 20.68 -5.31
N GLU A 562 14.68 21.61 -5.96
CA GLU A 562 15.00 22.92 -5.39
C GLU A 562 13.72 23.75 -5.23
N ALA A 563 12.87 23.83 -6.26
CA ALA A 563 11.58 24.52 -6.18
C ALA A 563 10.72 23.99 -5.02
N GLN A 564 10.58 22.66 -4.92
CA GLN A 564 9.81 22.02 -3.85
C GLN A 564 10.36 22.30 -2.44
N ARG A 565 11.68 22.43 -2.29
CA ARG A 565 12.30 22.73 -0.99
C ARG A 565 12.16 24.20 -0.64
N ALA A 566 12.36 25.08 -1.61
CA ALA A 566 12.23 26.51 -1.44
C ALA A 566 10.79 26.94 -1.15
N ALA A 567 9.79 26.33 -1.81
CA ALA A 567 8.38 26.55 -1.50
C ALA A 567 8.03 26.22 -0.04
N LYS A 568 8.68 25.22 0.56
CA LYS A 568 8.52 24.86 1.99
C LYS A 568 9.26 25.81 2.95
N ALA A 569 10.23 26.59 2.45
CA ALA A 569 10.97 27.56 3.24
C ALA A 569 10.23 28.90 3.38
N VAL A 570 9.26 29.19 2.49
CA VAL A 570 8.41 30.38 2.56
C VAL A 570 7.54 30.34 3.82
N LYS A 571 7.58 31.43 4.60
CA LYS A 571 6.82 31.57 5.84
C LYS A 571 5.62 32.48 5.60
N VAL A 572 4.42 31.95 5.84
CA VAL A 572 3.18 32.72 5.77
C VAL A 572 2.63 32.91 7.18
N GLN A 573 2.35 34.16 7.56
CA GLN A 573 1.69 34.48 8.82
C GLN A 573 0.19 34.66 8.59
N TYR A 574 -0.61 33.99 9.41
CA TYR A 574 -2.07 33.96 9.29
C TYR A 574 -2.74 34.56 10.53
N GLU A 575 -3.85 35.26 10.31
CA GLU A 575 -4.88 35.50 11.32
C GLU A 575 -6.06 34.58 11.03
N GLU A 576 -6.26 33.53 11.84
CA GLU A 576 -7.31 32.54 11.58
C GLU A 576 -8.73 33.13 11.75
N LEU A 577 -9.59 32.82 10.78
CA LEU A 577 -10.99 33.18 10.77
C LEU A 577 -11.86 31.96 11.02
N LYS A 578 -13.13 32.19 11.41
CA LYS A 578 -14.08 31.10 11.63
C LYS A 578 -14.44 30.45 10.29
N ALA A 579 -13.98 29.22 10.07
CA ALA A 579 -14.31 28.44 8.88
C ALA A 579 -15.75 27.89 8.87
N VAL A 580 -16.19 27.44 7.70
CA VAL A 580 -17.40 26.63 7.47
C VAL A 580 -16.92 25.39 6.73
N ILE A 581 -17.04 24.21 7.34
CA ILE A 581 -16.47 22.97 6.83
C ILE A 581 -17.56 21.98 6.43
N THR A 582 -18.58 21.78 7.26
CA THR A 582 -19.62 20.77 7.01
C THR A 582 -20.84 21.35 6.31
N ILE A 583 -21.63 20.49 5.64
CA ILE A 583 -22.91 20.87 5.05
C ILE A 583 -23.85 21.43 6.12
N GLN A 584 -23.87 20.83 7.32
CA GLN A 584 -24.70 21.27 8.44
C GLN A 584 -24.31 22.68 8.91
N GLU A 585 -23.01 22.97 8.98
CA GLU A 585 -22.53 24.32 9.30
C GLU A 585 -22.90 25.34 8.22
N ALA A 586 -22.82 24.97 6.94
CA ALA A 586 -23.21 25.83 5.83
C ALA A 586 -24.72 26.13 5.87
N ILE A 587 -25.56 25.12 6.16
CA ILE A 587 -27.00 25.29 6.36
C ILE A 587 -27.29 26.23 7.53
N ALA A 588 -26.65 26.00 8.69
CA ALA A 588 -26.85 26.81 9.90
C ALA A 588 -26.45 28.28 9.70
N LYS A 589 -25.44 28.55 8.86
CA LYS A 589 -24.96 29.90 8.53
C LYS A 589 -25.59 30.51 7.27
N GLN A 590 -26.48 29.78 6.59
CA GLN A 590 -27.05 30.16 5.28
C GLN A 590 -25.98 30.51 4.23
N SER A 591 -24.85 29.79 4.24
CA SER A 591 -23.70 30.02 3.36
C SER A 591 -23.83 29.18 2.08
N PHE A 592 -24.53 29.72 1.07
CA PHE A 592 -24.83 29.01 -0.18
C PHE A 592 -24.41 29.79 -1.42
N TYR A 593 -24.02 29.08 -2.48
CA TYR A 593 -23.97 29.64 -3.83
C TYR A 593 -25.39 29.86 -4.36
N GLN A 594 -25.63 31.02 -4.98
CA GLN A 594 -26.93 31.41 -5.52
C GLN A 594 -26.97 31.27 -7.05
N PRO A 595 -28.15 31.03 -7.65
CA PRO A 595 -29.45 30.82 -7.01
C PRO A 595 -29.68 29.37 -6.54
N ILE A 596 -30.45 29.20 -5.45
CA ILE A 596 -30.97 27.88 -5.04
C ILE A 596 -31.93 27.37 -6.14
N ARG A 597 -31.73 26.13 -6.57
CA ARG A 597 -32.51 25.49 -7.65
C ARG A 597 -33.50 24.48 -7.08
N THR A 598 -34.74 24.51 -7.59
CA THR A 598 -35.83 23.59 -7.19
C THR A 598 -36.55 23.05 -8.42
N ILE A 599 -36.95 21.77 -8.37
CA ILE A 599 -37.81 21.13 -9.38
C ILE A 599 -38.99 20.51 -8.62
N GLN A 600 -40.22 20.82 -9.04
CA GLN A 600 -41.45 20.27 -8.46
C GLN A 600 -42.39 19.84 -9.60
N ASN A 601 -43.09 18.72 -9.40
CA ASN A 601 -44.12 18.23 -10.31
C ASN A 601 -45.34 17.73 -9.52
N GLY A 602 -46.54 18.09 -9.97
CA GLY A 602 -47.80 17.71 -9.31
C GLY A 602 -48.11 18.45 -8.00
N ASP A 603 -49.11 17.92 -7.28
CA ASP A 603 -49.55 18.39 -5.96
C ASP A 603 -49.07 17.42 -4.87
N LEU A 604 -48.01 17.81 -4.17
CA LEU A 604 -47.40 17.01 -3.11
C LEU A 604 -48.33 16.84 -1.90
N GLU A 605 -49.13 17.85 -1.56
CA GLU A 605 -50.03 17.78 -0.40
C GLU A 605 -51.15 16.77 -0.63
N ALA A 606 -51.74 16.78 -1.83
CA ALA A 606 -52.73 15.79 -2.21
C ALA A 606 -52.12 14.38 -2.25
N GLY A 607 -50.90 14.25 -2.79
CA GLY A 607 -50.16 13.00 -2.82
C GLY A 607 -49.92 12.42 -1.43
N PHE A 608 -49.43 13.23 -0.48
CA PHE A 608 -49.19 12.78 0.90
C PHE A 608 -50.48 12.38 1.62
N LYS A 609 -51.61 13.08 1.39
CA LYS A 609 -52.91 12.73 2.00
C LYS A 609 -53.47 11.40 1.49
N GLN A 610 -53.11 11.00 0.27
CA GLN A 610 -53.56 9.76 -0.34
C GLN A 610 -52.62 8.58 -0.07
N ALA A 611 -51.42 8.83 0.44
CA ALA A 611 -50.43 7.80 0.69
C ALA A 611 -50.81 6.92 1.90
N ASP A 612 -50.71 5.61 1.75
CA ASP A 612 -50.95 4.65 2.84
C ASP A 612 -49.90 4.77 3.97
N HIS A 613 -48.66 5.13 3.60
CA HIS A 613 -47.53 5.27 4.51
C HIS A 613 -46.66 6.48 4.13
N ILE A 614 -46.03 7.07 5.13
CA ILE A 614 -45.02 8.12 4.99
C ILE A 614 -43.75 7.65 5.68
N LEU A 615 -42.62 7.70 4.98
CA LEU A 615 -41.30 7.38 5.51
C LEU A 615 -40.42 8.63 5.40
N GLU A 616 -39.75 8.96 6.50
CA GLU A 616 -38.78 10.04 6.59
C GLU A 616 -37.41 9.49 6.96
N GLY A 617 -36.36 10.09 6.40
CA GLY A 617 -34.99 9.70 6.67
C GLY A 617 -33.98 10.64 6.02
N GLU A 618 -32.73 10.52 6.43
CA GLU A 618 -31.61 11.30 5.91
C GLU A 618 -30.49 10.36 5.43
N MET A 619 -29.73 10.81 4.43
CA MET A 619 -28.58 10.07 3.92
C MET A 619 -27.40 11.02 3.68
N HIS A 620 -26.19 10.52 3.93
CA HIS A 620 -24.94 11.22 3.63
C HIS A 620 -24.13 10.40 2.64
N ILE A 621 -23.61 11.07 1.60
CA ILE A 621 -22.70 10.50 0.62
C ILE A 621 -21.38 11.27 0.71
N GLY A 622 -20.28 10.56 0.94
CA GLY A 622 -18.95 11.17 1.00
C GLY A 622 -18.46 11.68 -0.36
N GLY A 623 -17.39 12.46 -0.35
CA GLY A 623 -16.70 12.90 -1.57
C GLY A 623 -15.89 11.77 -2.22
N GLN A 624 -15.33 12.05 -3.40
CA GLN A 624 -14.50 11.12 -4.15
C GLN A 624 -13.35 11.87 -4.83
N GLU A 625 -12.13 11.35 -4.71
CA GLU A 625 -10.97 11.84 -5.45
C GLU A 625 -10.91 11.17 -6.84
N HIS A 626 -10.53 11.93 -7.86
CA HIS A 626 -10.46 11.43 -9.24
C HIS A 626 -9.43 10.30 -9.34
N PHE A 627 -8.24 10.56 -8.76
CA PHE A 627 -7.11 9.64 -8.73
C PHE A 627 -6.65 9.21 -10.15
N TYR A 628 -6.57 10.17 -11.06
CA TYR A 628 -5.87 9.99 -12.33
C TYR A 628 -4.39 9.66 -12.06
N LEU A 629 -3.82 8.72 -12.81
CA LEU A 629 -2.43 8.27 -12.57
C LEU A 629 -1.39 9.28 -13.10
N GLU A 630 -1.71 10.02 -14.16
CA GLU A 630 -0.98 11.23 -14.53
C GLU A 630 -1.56 12.39 -13.74
N THR A 631 -0.78 13.00 -12.84
CA THR A 631 -1.23 14.18 -12.08
C THR A 631 -1.35 15.41 -12.99
N ASN A 632 -1.89 16.53 -12.51
CA ASN A 632 -1.87 17.77 -13.32
C ASN A 632 -0.43 18.14 -13.67
N VAL A 633 -0.17 18.32 -14.97
CA VAL A 633 1.13 18.73 -15.52
C VAL A 633 0.89 19.79 -16.60
N THR A 634 1.72 20.82 -16.59
CA THR A 634 1.72 21.89 -17.60
C THR A 634 3.14 22.29 -17.90
N LEU A 635 3.50 22.30 -19.18
CA LEU A 635 4.70 22.92 -19.71
C LEU A 635 4.29 24.17 -20.49
N ALA A 636 4.81 25.33 -20.09
CA ALA A 636 4.55 26.61 -20.73
C ALA A 636 5.83 27.14 -21.38
N VAL A 637 5.79 27.30 -22.71
CA VAL A 637 6.93 27.71 -23.53
C VAL A 637 6.65 29.10 -24.12
N PRO A 638 7.23 30.18 -23.55
CA PRO A 638 7.09 31.51 -24.13
C PRO A 638 7.78 31.58 -25.51
N ARG A 639 7.17 32.33 -26.43
CA ARG A 639 7.63 32.59 -27.80
C ARG A 639 7.77 34.11 -28.02
N GLU A 640 8.00 34.53 -29.26
CA GLU A 640 8.15 35.96 -29.60
C GLU A 640 6.83 36.72 -29.48
N ASP A 641 6.89 38.05 -29.37
CA ASP A 641 5.73 38.95 -29.38
C ASP A 641 4.61 38.65 -28.35
N GLY A 642 4.97 38.01 -27.22
CA GLY A 642 4.04 37.64 -26.16
C GLY A 642 3.23 36.37 -26.44
N GLU A 643 3.57 35.62 -27.50
CA GLU A 643 3.02 34.30 -27.76
C GLU A 643 3.50 33.29 -26.70
N MET A 644 2.65 32.29 -26.42
CA MET A 644 2.98 31.20 -25.51
C MET A 644 2.36 29.90 -26.00
N GLU A 645 3.15 28.84 -26.02
CA GLU A 645 2.71 27.48 -26.33
C GLU A 645 2.60 26.68 -25.03
N LEU A 646 1.48 25.98 -24.83
CA LEU A 646 1.23 25.21 -23.61
C LEU A 646 0.93 23.76 -23.96
N PHE A 647 1.67 22.85 -23.32
CA PHE A 647 1.38 21.43 -23.28
C PHE A 647 0.75 21.14 -21.92
N VAL A 648 -0.49 20.65 -21.92
CA VAL A 648 -1.31 20.55 -20.71
C VAL A 648 -2.08 19.24 -20.70
N SER A 649 -2.00 18.51 -19.59
CA SER A 649 -2.95 17.42 -19.32
C SER A 649 -4.30 18.01 -18.90
N THR A 650 -5.18 18.26 -19.88
CA THR A 650 -6.48 18.94 -19.67
C THR A 650 -7.58 18.40 -20.59
N GLN A 651 -8.81 18.42 -20.08
CA GLN A 651 -10.02 18.14 -20.86
C GLN A 651 -10.62 19.41 -21.50
N ALA A 652 -10.09 20.60 -21.19
CA ALA A 652 -10.65 21.88 -21.61
C ALA A 652 -9.57 22.85 -22.12
N PRO A 653 -8.94 22.56 -23.28
CA PRO A 653 -7.87 23.40 -23.84
C PRO A 653 -8.33 24.84 -24.10
N THR A 654 -9.55 25.05 -24.60
CA THR A 654 -10.11 26.40 -24.84
C THR A 654 -10.23 27.20 -23.54
N LYS A 655 -10.64 26.58 -22.42
CA LYS A 655 -10.71 27.29 -21.14
C LYS A 655 -9.33 27.66 -20.64
N THR A 656 -8.38 26.74 -20.76
CA THR A 656 -6.97 26.97 -20.41
C THR A 656 -6.42 28.19 -21.15
N GLN A 657 -6.67 28.27 -22.46
CA GLN A 657 -6.28 29.41 -23.29
C GLN A 657 -6.95 30.73 -22.84
N VAL A 658 -8.27 30.72 -22.61
CA VAL A 658 -9.01 31.94 -22.22
C VAL A 658 -8.57 32.45 -20.85
N VAL A 659 -8.30 31.56 -19.90
CA VAL A 659 -7.83 31.95 -18.56
C VAL A 659 -6.43 32.57 -18.62
N LEU A 660 -5.53 32.03 -19.46
CA LEU A 660 -4.18 32.57 -19.62
C LEU A 660 -4.16 33.96 -20.26
N LEU A 661 -5.04 34.22 -21.22
CA LEU A 661 -5.09 35.50 -21.96
C LEU A 661 -5.68 36.66 -21.14
N LYS A 662 -6.31 36.39 -20.00
CA LYS A 662 -7.02 37.35 -19.17
C LYS A 662 -6.12 37.87 -18.06
#